data_AF-A0A1F3VN33-F1
#
_entry.id   AF-A0A1F3VN33-F1
#
_cell.length_a   1.000
_cell.length_b   1.000
_cell.length_c   1.000
_cell.angle_alpha   90.00
_cell.angle_beta   90.00
_cell.angle_gamma   90.00
#
_symmetry.space_group_name_H-M   'P 1'
#
loop_
_entity.id
_entity.type
_entity.pdbx_description
1 polymer ?
#
loop_
_entity_poly.entity_id
_entity_poly.type
_entity_poly.pdbx_seq_one_letter_code
_entity_poly.pdbx_strand_id
1 'polypeptide(L)'
;MKNWLIKMMITLPAIMICFSCTKQIDSASNQHKAAIISSNHLPNHEKSICPLESTFKTFEQVMTTPEYSANTPCVLEFLQKYVNILNTKINHNSKDQELIDSISIIFEGCNQHNLNGCLYFSKLRNVQGMRSLLLNLAKQNSHDIAKYYFYLNAWSEIKNERIDAELFNLYLAQEKKYRKLISNDKDLLDFHNETLYIISENAKSLEEQTSFENFITNYELTSNKYFSNLDELVFKTLLKNKTKSIYKNKLNLFIEAKIKQQKTLDHFNQTDLAYYLKSLEIPSLDYDIYYLILSSAYHNTGNTYFLNEIATFHKIDHHKLGQIAKTYIQIKFLQVLSLAHKNIVDYFHKQNYTSTTFFPRAISKSTEAFPHFQELDQKSEQLQLFLKSMLTNGKNASSQIYQDLFRNLFSVLDMNIKYMISYPEMMMLIFEFAKKGLNIKMRTFHGGEYELSSNQIMKEFFEGKFPSFFGYNNDVQALSSDEILYSFYFALNTGLFRDFATNNNEYQLVKQFLQIVAEQLSTDELNKLSTDFQTLVSNYQADNTYNTFLNLCNPASNYIHQLTLKESRTSILQGSKVGERLANDPGFYGPSFERSLERIRTNIKRINRQISVMISAYEAYLRKFEKDENKIQQTIQDLNTVLAPINHLTTSYLTQFINRHHEVDHCYFNLYKKEKKLQMDLIAYEEMYLRDLYHQYQQAKKNNSLEVLNQKIKKYGLKGFTGLNKIQNNHFYYTQIDYLVRAKIFIEKGLNLENQQFPPLYKNLKITTPNNEYNWSQHEFYAQSSDTNYFTFDLNSLSEDEFVSSALSNLVYDGLNNPRGFVTWFVDLSFNTYNPFTLNSRSRTMASLYKLGKFEIYEKEECSLKNTGKGCQKITMDLPVTDLLKIGYDLKEFLHINDQEAPILRKVNRNRRIDDFNLAFSIVHPMSNRLENWGIFDLLYYALKEPLLDDYATFPWLIKDENVNFVRDIRMGALDMATSYWNTQNTRGEFLFSISDTFENLLSQKYKEIAWNEINKIRNFEKAIDPDNNPEIKKLQGPIHYEIDKIVEKDILSETLLEEVDGMIRNFHQETNYFYKQANP
;
A
#
# COMPACT_ATOMS: atom_id res chain seq x y z
N MET A 1 -0.75 21.94 6.29
CA MET A 1 -1.84 21.62 5.33
C MET A 1 -2.40 20.21 5.51
N LYS A 2 -1.59 19.13 5.47
CA LYS A 2 -1.99 17.72 5.71
C LYS A 2 -2.91 17.51 6.94
N ASN A 3 -2.55 18.09 8.09
CA ASN A 3 -3.34 17.97 9.33
C ASN A 3 -4.68 18.72 9.32
N TRP A 4 -4.94 19.59 8.35
CA TRP A 4 -6.14 20.42 8.31
C TRP A 4 -7.29 19.74 7.57
N LEU A 5 -7.00 19.05 6.46
CA LEU A 5 -7.97 18.29 5.66
C LEU A 5 -8.52 17.08 6.44
N ILE A 6 -7.63 16.35 7.13
CA ILE A 6 -7.97 15.25 8.06
C ILE A 6 -8.84 15.77 9.21
N LYS A 7 -8.47 16.89 9.83
CA LYS A 7 -9.28 17.50 10.91
C LYS A 7 -10.67 17.90 10.43
N MET A 8 -10.82 18.39 9.19
CA MET A 8 -12.13 18.84 8.67
C MET A 8 -13.05 17.66 8.31
N MET A 9 -12.50 16.60 7.70
CA MET A 9 -13.27 15.38 7.40
C MET A 9 -13.60 14.56 8.64
N ILE A 10 -12.87 14.71 9.75
CA ILE A 10 -13.20 14.11 11.06
C ILE A 10 -14.18 14.98 11.86
N THR A 11 -14.08 16.31 11.77
CA THR A 11 -14.96 17.22 12.55
C THR A 11 -16.39 17.31 12.03
N LEU A 12 -16.63 17.21 10.71
CA LEU A 12 -18.00 17.22 10.19
C LEU A 12 -18.86 16.01 10.65
N PRO A 13 -18.35 14.76 10.61
CA PRO A 13 -19.06 13.59 11.15
C PRO A 13 -19.19 13.62 12.67
N ALA A 14 -18.16 14.04 13.41
CA ALA A 14 -18.21 14.15 14.87
C ALA A 14 -19.27 15.16 15.36
N ILE A 15 -19.44 16.28 14.65
CA ILE A 15 -20.50 17.27 14.93
C ILE A 15 -21.90 16.68 14.62
N MET A 16 -22.04 15.85 13.59
CA MET A 16 -23.32 15.18 13.28
C MET A 16 -23.66 14.03 14.25
N ILE A 17 -22.67 13.29 14.77
CA ILE A 17 -22.85 12.26 15.80
C ILE A 17 -23.31 12.89 17.13
N CYS A 18 -22.80 14.06 17.50
CA CYS A 18 -23.26 14.80 18.68
C CYS A 18 -24.72 15.30 18.56
N PHE A 19 -25.22 15.60 17.36
CA PHE A 19 -26.63 15.96 17.13
C PHE A 19 -27.58 14.75 17.13
N SER A 20 -27.08 13.53 16.87
CA SER A 20 -27.88 12.30 16.94
C SER A 20 -27.96 11.74 18.37
N CYS A 21 -26.90 11.89 19.18
CA CYS A 21 -26.90 11.49 20.59
C CYS A 21 -27.84 12.34 21.46
N THR A 22 -28.03 13.62 21.15
CA THR A 22 -28.94 14.51 21.88
C THR A 22 -30.42 14.18 21.61
N LYS A 23 -30.76 13.61 20.44
CA LYS A 23 -32.14 13.17 20.14
C LYS A 23 -32.54 11.83 20.77
N GLN A 24 -31.58 10.93 21.04
CA GLN A 24 -31.85 9.61 21.63
C GLN A 24 -31.90 9.63 23.17
N ILE A 25 -31.19 10.57 23.81
CA ILE A 25 -31.23 10.77 25.26
C ILE A 25 -32.57 11.40 25.70
N ASP A 26 -33.15 12.28 24.87
CA ASP A 26 -34.46 12.89 25.14
C ASP A 26 -35.66 11.95 24.90
N SER A 27 -35.52 10.88 24.09
CA SER A 27 -36.60 9.91 23.86
C SER A 27 -36.63 8.79 24.91
N ALA A 28 -35.47 8.37 25.44
CA ALA A 28 -35.39 7.34 26.49
C ALA A 28 -35.79 7.87 27.89
N SER A 29 -35.51 9.15 28.17
CA SER A 29 -35.90 9.82 29.43
C SER A 29 -37.42 10.07 29.52
N ASN A 30 -38.09 10.29 28.38
CA ASN A 30 -39.54 10.58 28.35
C ASN A 30 -40.43 9.32 28.23
N GLN A 31 -39.93 8.20 27.71
CA GLN A 31 -40.71 6.95 27.65
C GLN A 31 -40.75 6.18 28.99
N HIS A 32 -39.79 6.39 29.89
CA HIS A 32 -39.84 5.76 31.22
C HIS A 32 -40.75 6.51 32.22
N LYS A 33 -40.98 7.81 32.02
CA LYS A 33 -41.93 8.63 32.80
C LYS A 33 -43.38 8.53 32.33
N ALA A 34 -43.62 8.19 31.05
CA ALA A 34 -44.98 8.04 30.51
C ALA A 34 -45.62 6.67 30.79
N ALA A 35 -44.83 5.65 31.18
CA ALA A 35 -45.33 4.31 31.51
C ALA A 35 -45.77 4.13 32.99
N ILE A 36 -45.58 5.14 33.85
CA ILE A 36 -45.93 5.10 35.28
C ILE A 36 -47.21 5.90 35.60
N ILE A 37 -47.85 6.56 34.61
CA ILE A 37 -49.01 7.45 34.86
C ILE A 37 -50.33 6.97 34.21
N SER A 38 -50.38 5.82 33.53
CA SER A 38 -51.59 5.37 32.80
C SER A 38 -52.21 4.05 33.26
N SER A 39 -52.33 3.82 34.58
CA SER A 39 -53.20 2.75 35.13
C SER A 39 -54.19 3.20 36.21
N ASN A 40 -54.58 4.48 36.21
CA ASN A 40 -55.67 4.98 37.04
C ASN A 40 -56.91 5.29 36.18
N HIS A 41 -57.55 4.25 35.65
CA HIS A 41 -58.95 4.30 35.26
C HIS A 41 -59.56 2.89 35.25
N LEU A 42 -60.06 2.50 36.42
CA LEU A 42 -61.24 1.64 36.53
C LEU A 42 -62.21 2.32 37.52
N PRO A 43 -63.52 2.20 37.29
CA PRO A 43 -64.54 3.13 37.77
C PRO A 43 -64.78 3.03 39.28
N ASN A 44 -65.11 4.17 39.89
CA ASN A 44 -65.78 4.23 41.18
C ASN A 44 -67.07 3.40 41.11
N HIS A 45 -67.02 2.15 41.56
CA HIS A 45 -68.20 1.50 42.11
C HIS A 45 -68.28 1.82 43.59
N GLU A 46 -69.40 2.45 43.92
CA GLU A 46 -69.85 2.81 45.25
C GLU A 46 -69.70 1.67 46.26
N LYS A 47 -69.52 2.06 47.52
CA LYS A 47 -69.69 1.22 48.72
C LYS A 47 -71.04 0.49 48.64
N SER A 48 -71.06 -0.72 48.10
CA SER A 48 -72.14 -1.67 48.32
C SER A 48 -71.82 -2.46 49.58
N ILE A 49 -72.77 -2.40 50.51
CA ILE A 49 -72.83 -3.18 51.74
C ILE A 49 -72.69 -4.67 51.39
N CYS A 50 -71.76 -5.39 52.03
CA CYS A 50 -71.62 -6.85 51.90
C CYS A 50 -72.97 -7.53 52.23
N PRO A 51 -73.67 -8.20 51.29
CA PRO A 51 -74.87 -8.95 51.60
C PRO A 51 -74.45 -10.39 51.93
N LEU A 52 -73.81 -10.59 53.08
CA LEU A 52 -73.40 -11.93 53.56
C LEU A 52 -74.23 -12.40 54.76
N GLU A 53 -75.38 -11.78 55.02
CA GLU A 53 -76.31 -12.22 56.08
C GLU A 53 -77.38 -13.24 55.64
N SER A 54 -77.41 -13.68 54.39
CA SER A 54 -78.43 -14.67 53.98
C SER A 54 -77.98 -15.60 52.87
N THR A 55 -77.07 -16.53 53.17
CA THR A 55 -77.24 -17.99 52.97
C THR A 55 -75.90 -18.70 53.10
N PHE A 56 -75.85 -19.73 53.94
CA PHE A 56 -74.76 -20.70 53.97
C PHE A 56 -74.69 -21.42 52.62
N LYS A 57 -73.69 -21.10 51.81
CA LYS A 57 -73.11 -22.05 50.86
C LYS A 57 -71.62 -22.17 51.16
N THR A 58 -71.16 -23.41 51.09
CA THR A 58 -69.94 -24.01 51.66
C THR A 58 -68.67 -23.15 51.57
N PHE A 59 -67.80 -23.24 52.59
CA PHE A 59 -66.41 -22.71 52.62
C PHE A 59 -65.65 -22.97 51.30
N GLU A 60 -65.96 -24.08 50.66
CA GLU A 60 -65.48 -24.49 49.34
C GLU A 60 -65.84 -23.50 48.21
N GLN A 61 -66.93 -22.75 48.27
CA GLN A 61 -67.26 -21.69 47.28
C GLN A 61 -66.46 -20.41 47.50
N VAL A 62 -66.19 -20.04 48.76
CA VAL A 62 -65.39 -18.84 49.08
C VAL A 62 -63.94 -19.03 48.65
N MET A 63 -63.37 -20.22 48.84
CA MET A 63 -61.99 -20.53 48.47
C MET A 63 -61.77 -20.68 46.95
N THR A 64 -62.83 -20.70 46.14
CA THR A 64 -62.72 -21.14 44.74
C THR A 64 -63.36 -20.21 43.70
N THR A 65 -63.92 -19.07 44.13
CA THR A 65 -64.46 -18.06 43.22
C THR A 65 -63.44 -16.92 43.06
N PRO A 66 -62.97 -16.59 41.84
CA PRO A 66 -61.89 -15.60 41.61
C PRO A 66 -62.20 -14.18 42.11
N GLU A 67 -63.48 -13.81 42.20
CA GLU A 67 -63.96 -12.51 42.70
C GLU A 67 -63.73 -12.34 44.22
N TYR A 68 -63.46 -13.43 44.94
CA TYR A 68 -63.15 -13.44 46.37
C TYR A 68 -61.66 -13.67 46.63
N SER A 69 -60.80 -12.85 46.00
CA SER A 69 -59.37 -12.85 46.35
C SER A 69 -59.21 -12.59 47.86
N ALA A 70 -58.31 -13.35 48.51
CA ALA A 70 -58.05 -13.31 49.94
C ALA A 70 -57.58 -11.94 50.47
N ASN A 71 -57.41 -10.95 49.58
CA ASN A 71 -57.04 -9.58 49.87
C ASN A 71 -58.25 -8.67 50.19
N THR A 72 -59.49 -9.18 50.12
CA THR A 72 -60.68 -8.39 50.48
C THR A 72 -61.00 -8.47 51.98
N PRO A 73 -61.13 -7.35 52.70
CA PRO A 73 -61.41 -7.33 54.15
C PRO A 73 -62.64 -8.15 54.57
N CYS A 74 -63.65 -8.24 53.70
CA CYS A 74 -64.89 -8.98 53.96
C CYS A 74 -64.66 -10.51 54.02
N VAL A 75 -63.68 -11.06 53.27
CA VAL A 75 -63.32 -12.49 53.32
C VAL A 75 -62.53 -12.82 54.59
N LEU A 76 -61.63 -11.93 55.02
CA LEU A 76 -60.91 -12.05 56.29
C LEU A 76 -61.88 -12.07 57.48
N GLU A 77 -62.86 -11.17 57.49
CA GLU A 77 -63.87 -11.10 58.54
C GLU A 77 -64.81 -12.33 58.52
N PHE A 78 -65.17 -12.84 57.33
CA PHE A 78 -65.89 -14.10 57.17
C PHE A 78 -65.11 -15.30 57.72
N LEU A 79 -63.82 -15.43 57.40
CA LEU A 79 -62.97 -16.52 57.88
C LEU A 79 -62.79 -16.45 59.41
N GLN A 80 -62.60 -15.25 59.97
CA GLN A 80 -62.54 -15.02 61.42
C GLN A 80 -63.87 -15.39 62.11
N LYS A 81 -65.01 -15.01 61.51
CA LYS A 81 -66.34 -15.34 62.02
C LYS A 81 -66.61 -16.84 61.91
N TYR A 82 -66.17 -17.50 60.84
CA TYR A 82 -66.33 -18.95 60.64
C TYR A 82 -65.46 -19.78 61.58
N VAL A 83 -64.21 -19.35 61.82
CA VAL A 83 -63.32 -19.93 62.86
C VAL A 83 -63.94 -19.74 64.25
N ASN A 84 -64.51 -18.56 64.54
CA ASN A 84 -65.24 -18.34 65.80
C ASN A 84 -66.55 -19.15 65.90
N ILE A 85 -67.25 -19.38 64.79
CA ILE A 85 -68.45 -20.25 64.75
C ILE A 85 -68.06 -21.73 64.95
N LEU A 86 -66.96 -22.19 64.36
CA LEU A 86 -66.41 -23.54 64.59
C LEU A 86 -65.98 -23.71 66.04
N ASN A 87 -65.33 -22.69 66.63
CA ASN A 87 -64.96 -22.66 68.05
C ASN A 87 -66.18 -22.65 69.00
N THR A 88 -67.35 -22.19 68.55
CA THR A 88 -68.55 -22.08 69.40
C THR A 88 -69.60 -23.17 69.16
N LYS A 89 -69.58 -23.88 68.02
CA LYS A 89 -70.55 -24.95 67.70
C LYS A 89 -70.06 -26.37 67.96
N ILE A 90 -68.78 -26.58 68.25
CA ILE A 90 -68.22 -27.93 68.42
C ILE A 90 -68.11 -28.23 69.92
N ASN A 91 -69.07 -28.99 70.42
CA ASN A 91 -69.05 -29.54 71.76
C ASN A 91 -67.87 -30.53 71.91
N HIS A 92 -67.14 -30.40 73.02
CA HIS A 92 -65.95 -31.13 73.44
C HIS A 92 -65.93 -32.64 73.12
N ASN A 93 -65.48 -33.01 71.91
CA ASN A 93 -65.03 -34.36 71.58
C ASN A 93 -63.56 -34.30 71.12
N SER A 94 -62.71 -35.11 71.74
CA SER A 94 -61.24 -35.01 71.64
C SER A 94 -60.66 -35.25 70.23
N LYS A 95 -61.42 -35.87 69.32
CA LYS A 95 -61.01 -36.05 67.92
C LYS A 95 -61.20 -34.79 67.06
N ASP A 96 -62.18 -33.97 67.37
CA ASP A 96 -62.43 -32.72 66.63
C ASP A 96 -61.51 -31.60 67.14
N GLN A 97 -61.10 -31.66 68.41
CA GLN A 97 -60.09 -30.76 68.96
C GLN A 97 -58.73 -30.94 68.26
N GLU A 98 -58.36 -32.18 67.91
CA GLU A 98 -57.11 -32.46 67.19
C GLU A 98 -57.13 -31.92 65.74
N LEU A 99 -58.31 -31.90 65.11
CA LEU A 99 -58.55 -31.29 63.80
C LEU A 99 -58.54 -29.75 63.88
N ILE A 100 -59.15 -29.17 64.92
CA ILE A 100 -59.18 -27.72 65.18
C ILE A 100 -57.78 -27.22 65.52
N ASP A 101 -57.02 -27.92 66.37
CA ASP A 101 -55.65 -27.58 66.69
C ASP A 101 -54.80 -27.65 65.41
N SER A 102 -55.03 -28.64 64.55
CA SER A 102 -54.35 -28.75 63.24
C SER A 102 -54.71 -27.61 62.27
N ILE A 103 -55.96 -27.14 62.26
CA ILE A 103 -56.43 -26.03 61.38
C ILE A 103 -56.03 -24.67 61.94
N SER A 104 -56.07 -24.48 63.26
CA SER A 104 -55.63 -23.26 63.94
C SER A 104 -54.12 -23.03 63.77
N ILE A 105 -53.33 -24.11 63.76
CA ILE A 105 -51.87 -24.08 63.54
C ILE A 105 -51.52 -23.67 62.10
N ILE A 106 -52.39 -23.94 61.12
CA ILE A 106 -52.16 -23.57 59.72
C ILE A 106 -52.07 -22.05 59.53
N PHE A 107 -52.77 -21.26 60.36
CA PHE A 107 -52.94 -19.80 60.17
C PHE A 107 -52.31 -18.94 61.27
N GLU A 108 -51.55 -19.52 62.18
CA GLU A 108 -50.96 -18.81 63.31
C GLU A 108 -49.77 -17.92 62.85
N GLY A 109 -49.96 -16.59 62.82
CA GLY A 109 -48.91 -15.60 62.53
C GLY A 109 -49.04 -14.80 61.22
N CYS A 110 -50.14 -14.93 60.46
CA CYS A 110 -50.30 -14.23 59.19
C CYS A 110 -50.58 -12.73 59.34
N ASN A 111 -49.80 -11.87 58.68
CA ASN A 111 -50.09 -10.44 58.50
C ASN A 111 -50.41 -10.12 57.03
N GLN A 112 -50.93 -8.90 56.79
CA GLN A 112 -51.45 -8.43 55.49
C GLN A 112 -50.45 -8.48 54.32
N HIS A 113 -49.16 -8.73 54.53
CA HIS A 113 -48.14 -8.66 53.47
C HIS A 113 -47.56 -10.01 53.04
N ASN A 114 -47.98 -11.15 53.62
CA ASN A 114 -47.32 -12.44 53.36
C ASN A 114 -48.25 -13.67 53.28
N LEU A 115 -49.44 -13.53 52.69
CA LEU A 115 -50.41 -14.64 52.57
C LEU A 115 -49.98 -15.77 51.61
N ASN A 116 -49.17 -15.49 50.59
CA ASN A 116 -48.68 -16.53 49.67
C ASN A 116 -47.65 -17.49 50.31
N GLY A 117 -47.15 -17.20 51.52
CA GLY A 117 -46.26 -18.09 52.30
C GLY A 117 -46.92 -18.69 53.54
N CYS A 118 -48.24 -18.57 53.70
CA CYS A 118 -48.93 -18.71 55.00
C CYS A 118 -49.54 -20.09 55.28
N LEU A 119 -48.90 -21.17 54.83
CA LEU A 119 -49.23 -22.53 55.28
C LEU A 119 -48.03 -23.08 56.06
N TYR A 120 -48.00 -22.84 57.38
CA TYR A 120 -46.93 -23.37 58.26
C TYR A 120 -47.18 -24.86 58.57
N PHE A 121 -47.06 -25.70 57.55
CA PHE A 121 -47.31 -27.14 57.66
C PHE A 121 -46.30 -27.90 58.54
N SER A 122 -45.14 -27.29 58.84
CA SER A 122 -44.09 -27.89 59.67
C SER A 122 -44.50 -28.13 61.13
N LYS A 123 -45.66 -27.60 61.58
CA LYS A 123 -46.20 -27.79 62.93
C LYS A 123 -47.41 -28.74 63.03
N LEU A 124 -47.83 -29.37 61.93
CA LEU A 124 -48.95 -30.33 61.96
C LEU A 124 -48.58 -31.61 62.72
N ARG A 125 -49.32 -31.96 63.78
CA ARG A 125 -49.13 -33.23 64.54
C ARG A 125 -49.43 -34.49 63.71
N ASN A 126 -50.28 -34.40 62.68
CA ASN A 126 -50.67 -35.54 61.82
C ASN A 126 -50.60 -35.19 60.33
N VAL A 127 -49.38 -35.09 59.80
CA VAL A 127 -49.09 -34.83 58.38
C VAL A 127 -49.78 -35.83 57.44
N GLN A 128 -49.89 -37.10 57.84
CA GLN A 128 -50.43 -38.17 56.99
C GLN A 128 -51.96 -38.11 56.84
N GLY A 129 -52.67 -37.70 57.89
CA GLY A 129 -54.11 -37.45 57.83
C GLY A 129 -54.45 -36.29 56.90
N MET A 130 -53.72 -35.18 56.99
CA MET A 130 -53.91 -34.02 56.11
C MET A 130 -53.62 -34.35 54.64
N ARG A 131 -52.56 -35.13 54.37
CA ARG A 131 -52.26 -35.63 53.02
C ARG A 131 -53.41 -36.47 52.45
N SER A 132 -53.95 -37.40 53.23
CA SER A 132 -55.07 -38.26 52.79
C SER A 132 -56.32 -37.43 52.48
N LEU A 133 -56.60 -36.41 53.29
CA LEU A 133 -57.71 -35.48 53.09
C LEU A 133 -57.53 -34.66 51.81
N LEU A 134 -56.39 -33.97 51.65
CA LEU A 134 -56.10 -33.15 50.47
C LEU A 134 -56.11 -33.98 49.18
N LEU A 135 -55.61 -35.22 49.24
CA LEU A 135 -55.66 -36.15 48.10
C LEU A 135 -57.10 -36.54 47.73
N ASN A 136 -57.93 -36.84 48.73
CA ASN A 136 -59.35 -37.14 48.50
C ASN A 136 -60.10 -35.93 47.96
N LEU A 137 -59.82 -34.73 48.48
CA LEU A 137 -60.40 -33.48 47.99
C LEU A 137 -59.99 -33.20 46.55
N ALA A 138 -58.73 -33.43 46.19
CA ALA A 138 -58.27 -33.37 44.80
C ALA A 138 -59.05 -34.38 43.94
N LYS A 139 -59.10 -35.67 44.32
CA LYS A 139 -59.82 -36.71 43.56
C LYS A 139 -61.31 -36.37 43.36
N GLN A 140 -61.98 -35.87 44.40
CA GLN A 140 -63.38 -35.43 44.38
C GLN A 140 -63.60 -34.22 43.45
N ASN A 141 -62.65 -33.29 43.41
CA ASN A 141 -62.70 -32.09 42.59
C ASN A 141 -62.01 -32.26 41.22
N SER A 142 -61.81 -33.50 40.74
CA SER A 142 -61.17 -33.74 39.44
C SER A 142 -61.92 -33.13 38.24
N HIS A 143 -63.18 -32.74 38.36
CA HIS A 143 -63.88 -32.03 37.28
C HIS A 143 -63.60 -30.51 37.24
N ASP A 144 -63.09 -29.93 38.34
CA ASP A 144 -62.72 -28.52 38.45
C ASP A 144 -61.20 -28.39 38.51
N ILE A 145 -60.60 -28.04 37.37
CA ILE A 145 -59.16 -28.06 37.19
C ILE A 145 -58.45 -27.10 38.16
N ALA A 146 -59.04 -25.93 38.46
CA ALA A 146 -58.42 -24.97 39.37
C ALA A 146 -58.36 -25.52 40.81
N LYS A 147 -59.49 -26.07 41.29
CA LYS A 147 -59.57 -26.70 42.62
C LYS A 147 -58.68 -27.94 42.73
N TYR A 148 -58.70 -28.76 41.68
CA TYR A 148 -57.89 -29.97 41.58
C TYR A 148 -56.41 -29.66 41.85
N TYR A 149 -55.86 -28.67 41.14
CA TYR A 149 -54.45 -28.28 41.32
C TYR A 149 -54.18 -27.49 42.60
N PHE A 150 -55.15 -26.71 43.09
CA PHE A 150 -55.02 -26.07 44.40
C PHE A 150 -54.77 -27.10 45.51
N TYR A 151 -55.57 -28.16 45.57
CA TYR A 151 -55.41 -29.21 46.58
C TYR A 151 -54.13 -30.03 46.39
N LEU A 152 -53.73 -30.27 45.14
CA LEU A 152 -52.46 -30.95 44.84
C LEU A 152 -51.23 -30.10 45.23
N ASN A 153 -51.25 -28.79 44.96
CA ASN A 153 -50.18 -27.87 45.36
C ASN A 153 -50.09 -27.79 46.88
N ALA A 154 -51.22 -27.65 47.57
CA ALA A 154 -51.27 -27.67 49.03
C ALA A 154 -50.78 -29.01 49.61
N TRP A 155 -51.05 -30.14 48.94
CA TRP A 155 -50.53 -31.45 49.33
C TRP A 155 -48.99 -31.50 49.20
N SER A 156 -48.44 -30.93 48.13
CA SER A 156 -47.01 -30.87 47.83
C SER A 156 -46.22 -30.03 48.85
N GLU A 157 -46.79 -28.93 49.35
CA GLU A 157 -46.12 -28.01 50.28
C GLU A 157 -45.89 -28.55 51.71
N ILE A 158 -46.52 -29.68 52.09
CA ILE A 158 -46.42 -30.28 53.44
C ILE A 158 -45.07 -31.02 53.66
N LYS A 159 -43.94 -30.31 53.56
CA LYS A 159 -42.55 -30.84 53.44
C LYS A 159 -42.10 -31.81 54.55
N ASN A 160 -41.82 -33.08 54.18
CA ASN A 160 -40.57 -33.85 54.42
C ASN A 160 -40.74 -35.33 53.98
N GLU A 161 -39.77 -35.77 53.16
CA GLU A 161 -39.38 -37.12 52.71
C GLU A 161 -40.34 -38.01 51.89
N ARG A 162 -39.82 -38.36 50.69
CA ARG A 162 -40.30 -39.26 49.62
C ARG A 162 -41.64 -38.86 49.00
N ILE A 163 -41.54 -38.01 47.98
CA ILE A 163 -42.61 -37.79 47.02
C ILE A 163 -42.90 -39.13 46.32
N ASP A 164 -44.15 -39.56 46.46
CA ASP A 164 -44.69 -40.81 45.93
C ASP A 164 -45.01 -40.67 44.43
N ALA A 165 -44.74 -41.70 43.65
CA ALA A 165 -45.14 -41.78 42.26
C ALA A 165 -46.65 -41.58 42.06
N GLU A 166 -47.48 -41.89 43.06
CA GLU A 166 -48.91 -41.61 43.05
C GLU A 166 -49.21 -40.10 42.88
N LEU A 167 -48.50 -39.22 43.60
CA LEU A 167 -48.72 -37.78 43.49
C LEU A 167 -48.36 -37.28 42.09
N PHE A 168 -47.22 -37.72 41.57
CA PHE A 168 -46.79 -37.32 40.24
C PHE A 168 -47.82 -37.74 39.18
N ASN A 169 -48.34 -38.96 39.26
CA ASN A 169 -49.38 -39.44 38.35
C ASN A 169 -50.67 -38.61 38.44
N LEU A 170 -51.04 -38.17 39.65
CA LEU A 170 -52.19 -37.29 39.84
C LEU A 170 -51.95 -35.88 39.28
N TYR A 171 -50.74 -35.33 39.44
CA TYR A 171 -50.34 -34.11 38.75
C TYR A 171 -50.39 -34.26 37.24
N LEU A 172 -49.98 -35.40 36.68
CA LEU A 172 -50.01 -35.57 35.23
C LEU A 172 -51.41 -35.76 34.64
N ALA A 173 -52.35 -36.29 35.42
CA ALA A 173 -53.67 -36.66 34.95
C ALA A 173 -54.41 -35.53 34.23
N GLN A 174 -54.20 -34.27 34.65
CA GLN A 174 -54.87 -33.09 34.08
C GLN A 174 -53.93 -31.94 33.70
N GLU A 175 -52.63 -32.21 33.57
CA GLU A 175 -51.57 -31.21 33.40
C GLU A 175 -51.84 -30.29 32.21
N LYS A 176 -52.10 -30.88 31.03
CA LYS A 176 -52.36 -30.10 29.82
C LYS A 176 -53.53 -29.12 29.96
N LYS A 177 -54.58 -29.52 30.69
CA LYS A 177 -55.76 -28.67 30.89
C LYS A 177 -55.46 -27.52 31.85
N TYR A 178 -54.70 -27.79 32.91
CA TYR A 178 -54.31 -26.76 33.88
C TYR A 178 -53.27 -25.80 33.34
N ARG A 179 -52.24 -26.30 32.64
CA ARG A 179 -51.27 -25.44 31.95
C ARG A 179 -51.95 -24.49 30.98
N LYS A 180 -52.97 -24.96 30.25
CA LYS A 180 -53.80 -24.10 29.37
C LYS A 180 -54.63 -23.08 30.15
N LEU A 181 -55.12 -23.42 31.34
CA LEU A 181 -55.87 -22.50 32.21
C LEU A 181 -54.97 -21.35 32.73
N ILE A 182 -53.74 -21.68 33.12
CA ILE A 182 -52.79 -20.72 33.71
C ILE A 182 -51.84 -20.10 32.68
N SER A 183 -52.01 -20.36 31.38
CA SER A 183 -51.00 -19.98 30.35
C SER A 183 -50.73 -18.49 30.24
N ASN A 184 -51.66 -17.66 30.70
CA ASN A 184 -51.57 -16.19 30.65
C ASN A 184 -51.09 -15.59 31.99
N ASP A 185 -50.94 -16.41 33.04
CA ASP A 185 -50.45 -16.01 34.35
C ASP A 185 -49.05 -16.59 34.56
N LYS A 186 -48.04 -15.73 34.39
CA LYS A 186 -46.64 -16.14 34.42
C LYS A 186 -46.24 -16.71 35.79
N ASP A 187 -46.70 -16.09 36.87
CA ASP A 187 -46.30 -16.48 38.23
C ASP A 187 -46.90 -17.84 38.61
N LEU A 188 -48.17 -18.10 38.24
CA LEU A 188 -48.79 -19.41 38.41
C LEU A 188 -48.15 -20.48 37.54
N LEU A 189 -47.77 -20.14 36.30
CA LEU A 189 -47.09 -21.06 35.40
C LEU A 189 -45.69 -21.43 35.92
N ASP A 190 -44.94 -20.45 36.41
CA ASP A 190 -43.60 -20.65 37.00
C ASP A 190 -43.69 -21.51 38.26
N PHE A 191 -44.64 -21.22 39.17
CA PHE A 191 -44.91 -22.03 40.36
C PHE A 191 -45.31 -23.47 40.02
N HIS A 192 -46.17 -23.65 39.01
CA HIS A 192 -46.57 -24.97 38.55
C HIS A 192 -45.39 -25.77 37.97
N ASN A 193 -44.52 -25.13 37.18
CA ASN A 193 -43.31 -25.74 36.65
C ASN A 193 -42.34 -26.14 37.77
N GLU A 194 -42.14 -25.26 38.77
CA GLU A 194 -41.29 -25.54 39.92
C GLU A 194 -41.83 -26.71 40.75
N THR A 195 -43.15 -26.75 40.98
CA THR A 195 -43.80 -27.85 41.69
C THR A 195 -43.62 -29.18 40.96
N LEU A 196 -43.86 -29.21 39.64
CA LEU A 196 -43.63 -30.39 38.82
C LEU A 196 -42.16 -30.84 38.84
N TYR A 197 -41.21 -29.90 38.80
CA TYR A 197 -39.78 -30.19 38.90
C TYR A 197 -39.42 -30.84 40.25
N ILE A 198 -39.87 -30.25 41.36
CA ILE A 198 -39.62 -30.79 42.71
C ILE A 198 -40.20 -32.19 42.84
N ILE A 199 -41.42 -32.42 42.33
CA ILE A 199 -42.08 -33.72 42.40
C ILE A 199 -41.31 -34.78 41.61
N SER A 200 -40.78 -34.41 40.44
CA SER A 200 -40.11 -35.34 39.53
C SER A 200 -38.65 -35.64 39.93
N GLU A 201 -37.88 -34.68 40.46
CA GLU A 201 -36.53 -34.90 41.01
C GLU A 201 -36.53 -35.90 42.19
N ASN A 202 -37.55 -35.83 43.03
CA ASN A 202 -37.63 -36.65 44.25
C ASN A 202 -38.07 -38.09 44.01
N ALA A 203 -38.49 -38.42 42.80
CA ALA A 203 -39.16 -39.68 42.51
C ALA A 203 -38.27 -40.58 41.65
N LYS A 204 -37.20 -41.12 42.27
CA LYS A 204 -36.23 -42.05 41.66
C LYS A 204 -36.86 -43.28 40.98
N SER A 205 -38.06 -43.69 41.37
CA SER A 205 -38.79 -44.85 40.83
C SER A 205 -39.65 -44.54 39.59
N LEU A 206 -39.74 -43.27 39.16
CA LEU A 206 -40.60 -42.87 38.04
C LEU A 206 -40.02 -43.23 36.67
N GLU A 207 -38.70 -43.40 36.53
CA GLU A 207 -38.06 -43.70 35.24
C GLU A 207 -38.59 -45.00 34.60
N GLU A 208 -39.16 -45.90 35.40
CA GLU A 208 -39.75 -47.18 34.96
C GLU A 208 -41.27 -47.12 34.75
N GLN A 209 -41.93 -45.99 35.04
CA GLN A 209 -43.39 -45.85 34.91
C GLN A 209 -43.80 -45.33 33.53
N THR A 210 -44.76 -46.00 32.89
CA THR A 210 -45.33 -45.63 31.58
C THR A 210 -45.91 -44.21 31.56
N SER A 211 -46.45 -43.74 32.68
CA SER A 211 -46.99 -42.38 32.84
C SER A 211 -45.91 -41.30 32.76
N PHE A 212 -44.74 -41.54 33.37
CA PHE A 212 -43.58 -40.64 33.26
C PHE A 212 -43.03 -40.64 31.82
N GLU A 213 -42.88 -41.81 31.20
CA GLU A 213 -42.50 -41.90 29.79
C GLU A 213 -43.50 -41.15 28.88
N ASN A 214 -44.80 -41.30 29.10
CA ASN A 214 -45.84 -40.56 28.40
C ASN A 214 -45.79 -39.05 28.64
N PHE A 215 -45.48 -38.60 29.86
CA PHE A 215 -45.28 -37.19 30.14
C PHE A 215 -44.06 -36.64 29.41
N ILE A 216 -42.90 -37.27 29.57
CA ILE A 216 -41.65 -36.86 28.92
C ILE A 216 -41.82 -36.86 27.41
N THR A 217 -42.58 -37.78 26.82
CA THR A 217 -42.82 -37.85 25.37
C THR A 217 -43.89 -36.89 24.86
N ASN A 218 -44.81 -36.44 25.71
CA ASN A 218 -45.83 -35.45 25.35
C ASN A 218 -45.50 -34.00 25.78
N TYR A 219 -44.48 -33.78 26.61
CA TYR A 219 -44.09 -32.46 27.09
C TYR A 219 -43.50 -31.59 25.99
N GLU A 220 -44.04 -30.40 25.76
CA GLU A 220 -43.49 -29.46 24.78
C GLU A 220 -42.34 -28.68 25.41
N LEU A 221 -41.10 -29.07 25.10
CA LEU A 221 -39.92 -28.34 25.55
C LEU A 221 -39.98 -26.90 25.07
N THR A 222 -39.94 -25.95 26.00
CA THR A 222 -39.90 -24.54 25.66
C THR A 222 -38.49 -24.14 25.24
N SER A 223 -38.37 -23.06 24.45
CA SER A 223 -37.08 -22.61 23.90
C SER A 223 -36.76 -21.18 24.23
N ASN A 224 -37.31 -20.68 25.31
CA ASN A 224 -37.05 -19.31 25.71
C ASN A 224 -35.73 -19.27 26.50
N LYS A 225 -35.13 -18.09 26.58
CA LYS A 225 -33.95 -17.80 27.42
C LYS A 225 -34.11 -18.29 28.86
N TYR A 226 -35.34 -18.38 29.34
CA TYR A 226 -35.74 -18.91 30.63
C TYR A 226 -36.05 -20.40 30.49
N PHE A 227 -35.01 -21.23 30.48
CA PHE A 227 -35.15 -22.68 30.60
C PHE A 227 -35.65 -22.96 32.03
N SER A 228 -36.88 -23.45 32.19
CA SER A 228 -37.38 -23.77 33.53
C SER A 228 -36.65 -24.99 34.10
N ASN A 229 -36.64 -25.17 35.41
CA ASN A 229 -36.08 -26.38 36.04
C ASN A 229 -36.76 -27.65 35.49
N LEU A 230 -38.04 -27.57 35.14
CA LEU A 230 -38.78 -28.67 34.51
C LEU A 230 -38.31 -28.95 33.08
N ASP A 231 -38.09 -27.92 32.25
CA ASP A 231 -37.49 -28.08 30.92
C ASP A 231 -36.11 -28.76 31.02
N GLU A 232 -35.31 -28.36 32.02
CA GLU A 232 -34.00 -28.96 32.32
C GLU A 232 -34.10 -30.44 32.64
N LEU A 233 -35.02 -30.82 33.53
CA LEU A 233 -35.23 -32.22 33.89
C LEU A 233 -35.74 -33.05 32.72
N VAL A 234 -36.74 -32.55 31.98
CA VAL A 234 -37.29 -33.26 30.81
C VAL A 234 -36.18 -33.47 29.78
N PHE A 235 -35.39 -32.42 29.52
CA PHE A 235 -34.27 -32.50 28.60
C PHE A 235 -33.20 -33.50 29.08
N LYS A 236 -32.74 -33.42 30.33
CA LYS A 236 -31.82 -34.39 30.94
C LYS A 236 -32.33 -35.83 30.84
N THR A 237 -33.63 -36.03 31.05
CA THR A 237 -34.27 -37.35 30.95
C THR A 237 -34.26 -37.89 29.53
N LEU A 238 -34.55 -37.04 28.53
CA LEU A 238 -34.43 -37.39 27.10
C LEU A 238 -32.98 -37.76 26.76
N LEU A 239 -32.00 -37.01 27.28
CA LEU A 239 -30.59 -37.27 27.04
C LEU A 239 -30.13 -38.59 27.67
N LYS A 240 -30.52 -38.85 28.92
CA LYS A 240 -30.16 -40.07 29.68
C LYS A 240 -30.71 -41.33 29.00
N ASN A 241 -31.93 -41.27 28.46
CA ASN A 241 -32.63 -42.42 27.88
C ASN A 241 -32.55 -42.52 26.35
N LYS A 242 -31.57 -41.85 25.73
CA LYS A 242 -31.41 -41.74 24.26
C LYS A 242 -31.29 -43.03 23.46
N THR A 243 -30.98 -44.15 24.13
CA THR A 243 -30.89 -45.46 23.49
C THR A 243 -32.27 -46.01 23.14
N LYS A 244 -33.33 -45.56 23.83
CA LYS A 244 -34.71 -45.87 23.47
C LYS A 244 -35.15 -45.01 22.28
N SER A 245 -35.70 -45.65 21.25
CA SER A 245 -36.09 -45.01 19.98
C SER A 245 -37.07 -43.85 20.17
N ILE A 246 -38.01 -43.97 21.10
CA ILE A 246 -39.06 -42.97 21.36
C ILE A 246 -38.45 -41.63 21.82
N TYR A 247 -37.53 -41.65 22.80
CA TYR A 247 -36.87 -40.45 23.29
C TYR A 247 -35.91 -39.85 22.26
N LYS A 248 -35.18 -40.70 21.52
CA LYS A 248 -34.31 -40.26 20.43
C LYS A 248 -35.10 -39.53 19.34
N ASN A 249 -36.23 -40.09 18.91
CA ASN A 249 -37.09 -39.48 17.90
C ASN A 249 -37.64 -38.12 18.38
N LYS A 250 -38.08 -38.04 19.63
CA LYS A 250 -38.54 -36.77 20.21
C LYS A 250 -37.45 -35.70 20.24
N LEU A 251 -36.24 -36.08 20.68
CA LEU A 251 -35.10 -35.17 20.72
C LEU A 251 -34.74 -34.67 19.31
N ASN A 252 -34.73 -35.56 18.32
CA ASN A 252 -34.47 -35.20 16.93
C ASN A 252 -35.54 -34.25 16.36
N LEU A 253 -36.83 -34.54 16.55
CA LEU A 253 -37.92 -33.67 16.11
C LEU A 253 -37.83 -32.27 16.73
N PHE A 254 -37.47 -32.20 18.02
CA PHE A 254 -37.24 -30.93 18.69
C PHE A 254 -36.04 -30.18 18.08
N ILE A 255 -34.91 -30.84 17.85
CA ILE A 255 -33.73 -30.25 17.20
C ILE A 255 -34.08 -29.74 15.79
N GLU A 256 -34.78 -30.53 14.97
CA GLU A 256 -35.21 -30.15 13.62
C GLU A 256 -36.13 -28.93 13.63
N ALA A 257 -37.09 -28.89 14.56
CA ALA A 257 -37.97 -27.74 14.75
C ALA A 257 -37.17 -26.48 15.15
N LYS A 258 -36.14 -26.62 16.00
CA LYS A 258 -35.27 -25.50 16.39
C LYS A 258 -34.39 -25.02 15.25
N ILE A 259 -33.80 -25.92 14.47
CA ILE A 259 -33.05 -25.58 13.27
C ILE A 259 -33.94 -24.79 12.30
N LYS A 260 -35.20 -25.23 12.09
CA LYS A 260 -36.16 -24.50 11.26
C LYS A 260 -36.48 -23.11 11.80
N GLN A 261 -36.63 -22.95 13.12
CA GLN A 261 -36.85 -21.64 13.75
C GLN A 261 -35.64 -20.72 13.59
N GLN A 262 -34.43 -21.21 13.84
CA GLN A 262 -33.18 -20.44 13.71
C GLN A 262 -32.93 -20.02 12.25
N LYS A 263 -33.21 -20.89 11.27
CA LYS A 263 -33.17 -20.53 9.84
C LYS A 263 -34.04 -19.33 9.48
N THR A 264 -35.19 -19.20 10.12
CA THR A 264 -36.10 -18.05 9.90
C THR A 264 -35.53 -16.76 10.50
N LEU A 265 -34.83 -16.84 11.64
CA LEU A 265 -34.12 -15.70 12.24
C LEU A 265 -32.91 -15.29 11.40
N ASP A 266 -32.24 -16.25 10.77
CA ASP A 266 -31.06 -16.04 9.93
C ASP A 266 -31.37 -15.66 8.48
N HIS A 267 -32.63 -15.39 8.17
CA HIS A 267 -33.13 -15.29 6.80
C HIS A 267 -32.21 -14.42 5.93
N PHE A 268 -31.75 -15.02 4.84
CA PHE A 268 -30.87 -14.37 3.88
C PHE A 268 -31.38 -14.55 2.45
N ASN A 269 -31.19 -13.54 1.62
CA ASN A 269 -31.46 -13.68 0.18
C ASN A 269 -30.51 -14.74 -0.41
N GLN A 270 -31.05 -15.94 -0.68
CA GLN A 270 -30.24 -17.09 -1.10
C GLN A 270 -29.41 -16.82 -2.36
N THR A 271 -29.88 -15.94 -3.24
CA THR A 271 -29.18 -15.57 -4.48
C THR A 271 -27.87 -14.83 -4.19
N ASP A 272 -27.90 -13.86 -3.27
CA ASP A 272 -26.71 -13.09 -2.89
C ASP A 272 -25.70 -13.95 -2.13
N LEU A 273 -26.19 -14.85 -1.25
CA LEU A 273 -25.33 -15.72 -0.47
C LEU A 273 -24.62 -16.73 -1.34
N ALA A 274 -25.34 -17.34 -2.28
CA ALA A 274 -24.75 -18.27 -3.22
C ALA A 274 -23.61 -17.61 -4.01
N TYR A 275 -23.79 -16.34 -4.40
CA TYR A 275 -22.72 -15.57 -5.03
C TYR A 275 -21.53 -15.35 -4.09
N TYR A 276 -21.74 -14.82 -2.89
CA TYR A 276 -20.63 -14.54 -1.95
C TYR A 276 -19.88 -15.80 -1.51
N LEU A 277 -20.60 -16.89 -1.22
CA LEU A 277 -19.99 -18.17 -0.86
C LEU A 277 -19.08 -18.69 -1.97
N LYS A 278 -19.55 -18.63 -3.22
CA LYS A 278 -18.73 -19.00 -4.37
C LYS A 278 -17.53 -18.04 -4.53
N SER A 279 -17.78 -16.74 -4.46
CA SER A 279 -16.80 -15.68 -4.73
C SER A 279 -15.65 -15.65 -3.70
N LEU A 280 -15.95 -15.90 -2.44
CA LEU A 280 -14.98 -15.87 -1.35
C LEU A 280 -14.55 -17.27 -0.91
N GLU A 281 -14.99 -18.32 -1.62
CA GLU A 281 -14.67 -19.73 -1.33
C GLU A 281 -15.06 -20.14 0.10
N ILE A 282 -16.14 -19.54 0.59
CA ILE A 282 -16.70 -19.86 1.90
C ILE A 282 -17.57 -21.11 1.73
N PRO A 283 -17.33 -22.18 2.51
CA PRO A 283 -18.15 -23.39 2.46
C PRO A 283 -19.63 -23.07 2.72
N SER A 284 -20.53 -23.83 2.10
CA SER A 284 -21.94 -23.79 2.49
C SER A 284 -22.13 -24.24 3.93
N LEU A 285 -23.08 -23.62 4.61
CA LEU A 285 -23.40 -23.96 5.99
C LEU A 285 -24.29 -25.20 6.05
N ASP A 286 -23.81 -26.26 6.68
CA ASP A 286 -24.63 -27.40 7.03
C ASP A 286 -25.55 -27.04 8.20
N TYR A 287 -26.85 -27.11 7.97
CA TYR A 287 -27.85 -26.82 8.98
C TYR A 287 -28.08 -28.02 9.91
N ASP A 288 -27.04 -28.40 10.63
CA ASP A 288 -27.03 -29.52 11.57
C ASP A 288 -27.05 -29.03 13.03
N ILE A 289 -26.68 -29.92 13.96
CA ILE A 289 -26.65 -29.62 15.39
C ILE A 289 -25.61 -28.55 15.76
N TYR A 290 -24.52 -28.43 15.01
CA TYR A 290 -23.48 -27.43 15.24
C TYR A 290 -24.03 -26.05 14.90
N TYR A 291 -24.75 -25.94 13.78
CA TYR A 291 -25.48 -24.72 13.42
C TYR A 291 -26.46 -24.30 14.51
N LEU A 292 -27.28 -25.24 15.04
CA LEU A 292 -28.24 -24.92 16.10
C LEU A 292 -27.56 -24.31 17.32
N ILE A 293 -26.44 -24.89 17.77
CA ILE A 293 -25.69 -24.42 18.93
C ILE A 293 -25.13 -23.02 18.69
N LEU A 294 -24.44 -22.83 17.57
CA LEU A 294 -23.81 -21.56 17.22
C LEU A 294 -24.85 -20.45 17.01
N SER A 295 -25.93 -20.73 16.28
CA SER A 295 -27.03 -19.79 16.06
C SER A 295 -27.72 -19.42 17.37
N SER A 296 -27.97 -20.41 18.23
CA SER A 296 -28.63 -20.17 19.52
C SER A 296 -27.77 -19.35 20.47
N ALA A 297 -26.44 -19.58 20.47
CA ALA A 297 -25.47 -18.77 21.21
C ALA A 297 -25.38 -17.34 20.66
N TYR A 298 -25.25 -17.18 19.33
CA TYR A 298 -25.16 -15.89 18.65
C TYR A 298 -26.41 -15.02 18.85
N HIS A 299 -27.60 -15.61 18.80
CA HIS A 299 -28.85 -14.89 19.04
C HIS A 299 -29.20 -14.75 20.53
N ASN A 300 -28.40 -15.31 21.44
CA ASN A 300 -28.71 -15.39 22.88
C ASN A 300 -30.12 -15.96 23.15
N THR A 301 -30.51 -16.95 22.35
CA THR A 301 -31.84 -17.60 22.42
C THR A 301 -31.80 -18.92 23.20
N GLY A 302 -30.60 -19.48 23.44
CA GLY A 302 -30.41 -20.68 24.25
C GLY A 302 -29.72 -20.40 25.59
N ASN A 303 -30.11 -21.11 26.63
CA ASN A 303 -29.36 -21.15 27.89
C ASN A 303 -28.00 -21.84 27.64
N THR A 304 -26.90 -21.23 28.08
CA THR A 304 -25.53 -21.77 27.94
C THR A 304 -25.40 -23.19 28.48
N TYR A 305 -26.05 -23.51 29.60
CA TYR A 305 -26.07 -24.86 30.18
C TYR A 305 -26.69 -25.87 29.20
N PHE A 306 -27.85 -25.52 28.64
CA PHE A 306 -28.55 -26.35 27.66
C PHE A 306 -27.72 -26.59 26.39
N LEU A 307 -27.06 -25.55 25.86
CA LEU A 307 -26.19 -25.69 24.69
C LEU A 307 -24.98 -26.60 24.98
N ASN A 308 -24.41 -26.51 26.18
CA ASN A 308 -23.31 -27.37 26.61
C ASN A 308 -23.74 -28.84 26.75
N GLU A 309 -24.94 -29.08 27.27
CA GLU A 309 -25.52 -30.43 27.39
C GLU A 309 -25.80 -31.06 26.02
N ILE A 310 -26.37 -30.30 25.06
CA ILE A 310 -26.51 -30.76 23.65
C ILE A 310 -25.14 -31.13 23.08
N ALA A 311 -24.15 -30.26 23.25
CA ALA A 311 -22.82 -30.47 22.69
C ALA A 311 -22.15 -31.72 23.26
N THR A 312 -22.23 -31.91 24.58
CA THR A 312 -21.72 -33.08 25.30
C THR A 312 -22.43 -34.35 24.83
N PHE A 313 -23.75 -34.28 24.69
CA PHE A 313 -24.58 -35.40 24.28
C PHE A 313 -24.24 -35.91 22.88
N HIS A 314 -24.09 -35.00 21.92
CA HIS A 314 -23.75 -35.30 20.53
C HIS A 314 -22.27 -35.61 20.33
N LYS A 315 -21.46 -35.56 21.40
CA LYS A 315 -20.00 -35.72 21.34
C LYS A 315 -19.41 -34.83 20.25
N ILE A 316 -19.72 -33.54 20.33
CA ILE A 316 -19.33 -32.56 19.32
C ILE A 316 -17.83 -32.62 19.05
N ASP A 317 -17.49 -32.72 17.77
CA ASP A 317 -16.13 -32.60 17.31
C ASP A 317 -15.73 -31.12 17.37
N HIS A 318 -14.78 -30.79 18.24
CA HIS A 318 -14.31 -29.42 18.43
C HIS A 318 -13.71 -28.80 17.16
N HIS A 319 -13.11 -29.62 16.28
CA HIS A 319 -12.58 -29.14 15.01
C HIS A 319 -13.71 -28.77 14.05
N LYS A 320 -14.71 -29.66 13.91
CA LYS A 320 -15.92 -29.37 13.12
C LYS A 320 -16.68 -28.16 13.68
N LEU A 321 -16.79 -28.02 15.00
CA LEU A 321 -17.39 -26.85 15.65
C LEU A 321 -16.65 -25.56 15.29
N GLY A 322 -15.30 -25.57 15.35
CA GLY A 322 -14.50 -24.41 14.97
C GLY A 322 -14.67 -24.05 13.50
N GLN A 323 -14.67 -25.03 12.59
CA GLN A 323 -14.92 -24.80 11.17
C GLN A 323 -16.30 -24.19 10.90
N ILE A 324 -17.36 -24.75 11.48
CA ILE A 324 -18.73 -24.24 11.31
C ILE A 324 -18.89 -22.87 11.96
N ALA A 325 -18.25 -22.62 13.11
CA ALA A 325 -18.24 -21.30 13.74
C ALA A 325 -17.63 -20.23 12.84
N LYS A 326 -16.50 -20.54 12.20
CA LYS A 326 -15.86 -19.67 11.21
C LYS A 326 -16.81 -19.37 10.05
N THR A 327 -17.35 -20.40 9.41
CA THR A 327 -18.29 -20.25 8.29
C THR A 327 -19.54 -19.46 8.70
N TYR A 328 -20.08 -19.71 9.89
CA TYR A 328 -21.27 -19.03 10.39
C TYR A 328 -21.05 -17.53 10.58
N ILE A 329 -19.97 -17.11 11.25
CA ILE A 329 -19.64 -15.69 11.41
C ILE A 329 -19.32 -15.03 10.07
N GLN A 330 -18.61 -15.72 9.17
CA GLN A 330 -18.37 -15.20 7.82
C GLN A 330 -19.69 -14.96 7.08
N ILE A 331 -20.66 -15.86 7.18
CA ILE A 331 -21.98 -15.67 6.60
C ILE A 331 -22.67 -14.46 7.25
N LYS A 332 -22.66 -14.34 8.58
CA LYS A 332 -23.24 -13.18 9.29
C LYS A 332 -22.63 -11.84 8.86
N PHE A 333 -21.31 -11.80 8.73
CA PHE A 333 -20.61 -10.65 8.17
C PHE A 333 -21.08 -10.32 6.75
N LEU A 334 -21.20 -11.32 5.88
CA LEU A 334 -21.71 -11.13 4.51
C LEU A 334 -23.15 -10.61 4.50
N GLN A 335 -23.95 -10.92 5.53
CA GLN A 335 -25.31 -10.38 5.60
C GLN A 335 -25.32 -8.86 5.80
N VAL A 336 -24.49 -8.39 6.73
CA VAL A 336 -24.36 -6.97 7.03
C VAL A 336 -23.69 -6.23 5.86
N LEU A 337 -22.69 -6.85 5.23
CA LEU A 337 -22.06 -6.35 4.01
C LEU A 337 -23.07 -6.14 2.88
N SER A 338 -23.91 -7.14 2.60
CA SER A 338 -24.92 -7.06 1.53
C SER A 338 -25.90 -5.90 1.77
N LEU A 339 -26.29 -5.69 3.02
CA LEU A 339 -27.15 -4.56 3.41
C LEU A 339 -26.44 -3.21 3.21
N ALA A 340 -25.17 -3.09 3.61
CA ALA A 340 -24.38 -1.87 3.42
C ALA A 340 -24.26 -1.51 1.93
N HIS A 341 -23.88 -2.49 1.11
CA HIS A 341 -23.80 -2.35 -0.35
C HIS A 341 -25.14 -1.90 -0.96
N LYS A 342 -26.24 -2.55 -0.56
CA LYS A 342 -27.57 -2.18 -1.05
C LYS A 342 -27.94 -0.74 -0.70
N ASN A 343 -27.67 -0.30 0.54
CA ASN A 343 -27.98 1.06 0.97
C ASN A 343 -27.22 2.11 0.16
N ILE A 344 -25.95 1.87 -0.14
CA ILE A 344 -25.14 2.80 -0.94
C ILE A 344 -25.50 2.75 -2.43
N VAL A 345 -25.77 1.57 -3.00
CA VAL A 345 -26.24 1.39 -4.39
C VAL A 345 -27.58 2.10 -4.61
N ASP A 346 -28.55 1.86 -3.71
CA ASP A 346 -29.86 2.50 -3.73
C ASP A 346 -29.75 4.03 -3.61
N TYR A 347 -28.74 4.51 -2.88
CA TYR A 347 -28.45 5.93 -2.81
C TYR A 347 -28.03 6.47 -4.18
N PHE A 348 -27.07 5.87 -4.88
CA PHE A 348 -26.50 6.39 -6.14
C PHE A 348 -27.42 6.29 -7.36
N HIS A 349 -28.33 5.31 -7.40
CA HIS A 349 -29.30 5.21 -8.48
C HIS A 349 -30.42 6.27 -8.40
N LYS A 350 -30.60 6.94 -7.25
CA LYS A 350 -31.60 8.00 -7.05
C LYS A 350 -31.06 9.37 -7.50
N GLN A 351 -31.17 9.67 -8.80
CA GLN A 351 -30.60 10.88 -9.42
C GLN A 351 -31.06 12.20 -8.75
N ASN A 352 -30.13 12.93 -8.11
CA ASN A 352 -30.10 14.40 -7.90
C ASN A 352 -29.05 14.79 -6.82
N TYR A 353 -27.83 15.17 -7.24
CA TYR A 353 -26.76 15.60 -6.31
C TYR A 353 -26.00 16.82 -6.82
N THR A 354 -25.50 17.61 -5.87
CA THR A 354 -24.54 18.70 -6.10
C THR A 354 -23.20 18.34 -5.45
N SER A 355 -22.09 18.97 -5.87
CA SER A 355 -20.77 18.71 -5.27
C SER A 355 -20.75 18.88 -3.75
N THR A 356 -21.55 19.82 -3.22
CA THR A 356 -21.67 20.13 -1.80
C THR A 356 -22.50 19.13 -0.99
N THR A 357 -23.36 18.36 -1.65
CA THR A 357 -24.28 17.41 -0.98
C THR A 357 -23.92 15.96 -1.23
N PHE A 358 -22.98 15.68 -2.14
CA PHE A 358 -22.60 14.34 -2.57
C PHE A 358 -22.07 13.47 -1.42
N PHE A 359 -20.91 13.83 -0.86
CA PHE A 359 -20.30 13.08 0.26
C PHE A 359 -21.19 13.06 1.52
N PRO A 360 -21.73 14.19 2.01
CA PRO A 360 -22.53 14.17 3.25
C PRO A 360 -23.78 13.28 3.16
N ARG A 361 -24.46 13.25 1.99
CA ARG A 361 -25.64 12.40 1.82
C ARG A 361 -25.25 10.92 1.72
N ALA A 362 -24.17 10.58 1.02
CA ALA A 362 -23.65 9.20 0.97
C ALA A 362 -23.30 8.69 2.38
N ILE A 363 -22.57 9.49 3.17
CA ILE A 363 -22.23 9.19 4.57
C ILE A 363 -23.48 9.11 5.45
N SER A 364 -24.50 9.95 5.22
CA SER A 364 -25.75 9.81 5.96
C SER A 364 -26.45 8.47 5.66
N LYS A 365 -26.34 7.94 4.43
CA LYS A 365 -26.96 6.67 4.06
C LYS A 365 -26.23 5.47 4.62
N SER A 366 -24.90 5.52 4.74
CA SER A 366 -24.14 4.48 5.42
C SER A 366 -24.53 4.35 6.90
N THR A 367 -24.97 5.43 7.57
CA THR A 367 -25.40 5.33 8.98
C THR A 367 -26.61 4.42 9.20
N GLU A 368 -27.40 4.11 8.16
CA GLU A 368 -28.51 3.15 8.26
C GLU A 368 -28.02 1.70 8.45
N ALA A 369 -26.81 1.37 7.98
CA ALA A 369 -26.21 0.05 8.18
C ALA A 369 -25.44 -0.08 9.51
N PHE A 370 -25.05 1.03 10.14
CA PHE A 370 -24.22 1.04 11.35
C PHE A 370 -24.78 0.21 12.53
N PRO A 371 -26.09 0.28 12.87
CA PRO A 371 -26.64 -0.55 13.95
C PRO A 371 -26.46 -2.05 13.72
N HIS A 372 -26.44 -2.51 12.46
CA HIS A 372 -26.24 -3.92 12.13
C HIS A 372 -24.78 -4.36 12.30
N PHE A 373 -23.80 -3.46 12.11
CA PHE A 373 -22.41 -3.72 12.46
C PHE A 373 -22.22 -3.80 13.98
N GLN A 374 -22.84 -2.91 14.74
CA GLN A 374 -22.82 -2.97 16.20
C GLN A 374 -23.46 -4.28 16.71
N GLU A 375 -24.57 -4.69 16.10
CA GLU A 375 -25.23 -5.95 16.42
C GLU A 375 -24.35 -7.16 16.07
N LEU A 376 -23.68 -7.15 14.91
CA LEU A 376 -22.73 -8.18 14.52
C LEU A 376 -21.58 -8.29 15.52
N ASP A 377 -20.98 -7.17 15.92
CA ASP A 377 -19.87 -7.13 16.86
C ASP A 377 -20.29 -7.66 18.25
N GLN A 378 -21.39 -7.12 18.79
CA GLN A 378 -21.95 -7.56 20.09
C GLN A 378 -22.30 -9.05 20.11
N LYS A 379 -22.94 -9.57 19.06
CA LYS A 379 -23.31 -10.98 18.98
C LYS A 379 -22.11 -11.89 18.70
N SER A 380 -21.11 -11.39 17.98
CA SER A 380 -19.84 -12.10 17.77
C SER A 380 -19.06 -12.22 19.07
N GLU A 381 -19.03 -11.17 19.91
CA GLU A 381 -18.43 -11.21 21.24
C GLU A 381 -19.14 -12.26 22.13
N GLN A 382 -20.48 -12.30 22.11
CA GLN A 382 -21.24 -13.32 22.85
C GLN A 382 -20.90 -14.74 22.36
N LEU A 383 -20.83 -14.95 21.05
CA LEU A 383 -20.44 -16.24 20.49
C LEU A 383 -18.98 -16.58 20.85
N GLN A 384 -18.09 -15.60 20.85
CA GLN A 384 -16.69 -15.78 21.24
C GLN A 384 -16.59 -16.24 22.70
N LEU A 385 -17.32 -15.61 23.62
CA LEU A 385 -17.35 -16.01 25.04
C LEU A 385 -17.90 -17.43 25.21
N PHE A 386 -18.95 -17.77 24.46
CA PHE A 386 -19.50 -19.13 24.42
C PHE A 386 -18.46 -20.15 23.90
N LEU A 387 -17.84 -19.89 22.75
CA LEU A 387 -16.81 -20.75 22.17
C LEU A 387 -15.58 -20.88 23.05
N LYS A 388 -15.18 -19.80 23.74
CA LYS A 388 -14.12 -19.84 24.74
C LYS A 388 -14.48 -20.87 25.80
N SER A 389 -15.64 -20.73 26.44
CA SER A 389 -16.10 -21.67 27.47
C SER A 389 -16.14 -23.12 26.99
N MET A 390 -16.54 -23.36 25.74
CA MET A 390 -16.65 -24.71 25.18
C MET A 390 -15.30 -25.33 24.80
N LEU A 391 -14.42 -24.53 24.20
CA LEU A 391 -13.16 -25.02 23.61
C LEU A 391 -11.98 -24.95 24.58
N THR A 392 -12.01 -24.05 25.58
CA THR A 392 -10.93 -23.92 26.57
C THR A 392 -11.12 -24.78 27.81
N ASN A 393 -12.32 -25.32 28.05
CA ASN A 393 -12.59 -26.23 29.17
C ASN A 393 -12.11 -27.68 28.92
N GLY A 394 -11.37 -27.93 27.82
CA GLY A 394 -10.87 -29.24 27.39
C GLY A 394 -9.34 -29.30 27.13
N LYS A 395 -8.85 -30.45 26.67
CA LYS A 395 -7.43 -30.75 26.35
C LYS A 395 -6.75 -29.65 25.50
N ASN A 396 -5.42 -29.52 25.60
CA ASN A 396 -4.61 -28.50 24.88
C ASN A 396 -4.98 -28.26 23.40
N ALA A 397 -5.34 -29.31 22.64
CA ALA A 397 -5.70 -29.20 21.23
C ALA A 397 -6.97 -28.36 20.96
N SER A 398 -7.98 -28.39 21.83
CA SER A 398 -9.18 -27.56 21.65
C SER A 398 -8.95 -26.09 22.02
N SER A 399 -8.02 -25.83 22.94
CA SER A 399 -7.58 -24.47 23.24
C SER A 399 -6.90 -23.82 22.02
N GLN A 400 -6.09 -24.57 21.26
CA GLN A 400 -5.47 -24.07 20.03
C GLN A 400 -6.53 -23.67 18.99
N ILE A 401 -7.56 -24.48 18.79
CA ILE A 401 -8.67 -24.15 17.86
C ILE A 401 -9.32 -22.81 18.25
N TYR A 402 -9.55 -22.57 19.54
CA TYR A 402 -10.09 -21.28 20.00
C TYR A 402 -9.12 -20.12 19.74
N GLN A 403 -7.82 -20.31 20.01
CA GLN A 403 -6.82 -19.27 19.72
C GLN A 403 -6.79 -18.92 18.23
N ASP A 404 -6.90 -19.92 17.36
CA ASP A 404 -6.95 -19.72 15.91
C ASP A 404 -8.22 -18.97 15.48
N LEU A 405 -9.39 -19.30 16.08
CA LEU A 405 -10.63 -18.54 15.83
C LEU A 405 -10.54 -17.11 16.35
N PHE A 406 -10.01 -16.91 17.55
CA PHE A 406 -9.86 -15.57 18.12
C PHE A 406 -8.95 -14.69 17.25
N ARG A 407 -7.78 -15.21 16.84
CA ARG A 407 -6.81 -14.50 16.00
C ARG A 407 -7.31 -14.28 14.58
N ASN A 408 -7.94 -15.27 13.95
CA ASN A 408 -8.22 -15.21 12.51
C ASN A 408 -9.67 -14.85 12.14
N LEU A 409 -10.58 -14.74 13.12
CA LEU A 409 -11.99 -14.44 12.89
C LEU A 409 -12.47 -13.23 13.70
N PHE A 410 -12.34 -13.30 15.03
CA PHE A 410 -12.92 -12.28 15.91
C PHE A 410 -12.07 -11.00 15.97
N SER A 411 -10.76 -11.13 16.18
CA SER A 411 -9.88 -9.95 16.30
C SER A 411 -9.62 -9.20 14.99
N VAL A 412 -9.96 -9.80 13.84
CA VAL A 412 -9.80 -9.19 12.50
C VAL A 412 -11.11 -8.66 11.92
N LEU A 413 -12.22 -8.69 12.66
CA LEU A 413 -13.53 -8.27 12.15
C LEU A 413 -13.51 -6.79 11.70
N ASP A 414 -12.96 -5.89 12.51
CA ASP A 414 -12.80 -4.47 12.17
C ASP A 414 -11.96 -4.28 10.90
N MET A 415 -10.89 -5.05 10.78
CA MET A 415 -10.03 -5.04 9.59
C MET A 415 -10.83 -5.49 8.36
N ASN A 416 -11.59 -6.57 8.45
CA ASN A 416 -12.43 -7.05 7.35
C ASN A 416 -13.51 -6.04 6.95
N ILE A 417 -14.14 -5.34 7.91
CA ILE A 417 -15.08 -4.24 7.62
C ILE A 417 -14.38 -3.17 6.77
N LYS A 418 -13.15 -2.79 7.14
CA LYS A 418 -12.37 -1.79 6.42
C LYS A 418 -12.08 -2.21 4.98
N TYR A 419 -11.50 -3.40 4.78
CA TYR A 419 -11.05 -3.87 3.47
C TYR A 419 -12.18 -4.28 2.54
N MET A 420 -13.25 -4.89 3.08
CA MET A 420 -14.31 -5.50 2.28
C MET A 420 -15.55 -4.63 2.12
N ILE A 421 -15.68 -3.54 2.90
CA ILE A 421 -16.88 -2.70 2.91
C ILE A 421 -16.50 -1.22 2.82
N SER A 422 -15.85 -0.65 3.84
CA SER A 422 -15.62 0.80 3.92
C SER A 422 -14.85 1.34 2.72
N TYR A 423 -13.70 0.76 2.40
CA TYR A 423 -12.87 1.22 1.29
C TYR A 423 -13.44 0.88 -0.09
N PRO A 424 -14.00 -0.32 -0.33
CA PRO A 424 -14.79 -0.60 -1.53
C PRO A 424 -15.89 0.41 -1.81
N GLU A 425 -16.70 0.75 -0.80
CA GLU A 425 -17.77 1.75 -0.95
C GLU A 425 -17.19 3.16 -1.19
N MET A 426 -16.09 3.53 -0.51
CA MET A 426 -15.42 4.81 -0.74
C MET A 426 -14.86 4.90 -2.16
N MET A 427 -14.30 3.80 -2.65
CA MET A 427 -13.75 3.70 -4.00
C MET A 427 -14.84 3.95 -5.05
N MET A 428 -16.02 3.33 -4.88
CA MET A 428 -17.17 3.58 -5.76
C MET A 428 -17.73 4.99 -5.63
N LEU A 429 -17.76 5.55 -4.42
CA LEU A 429 -18.16 6.94 -4.16
C LEU A 429 -17.24 7.93 -4.87
N ILE A 430 -15.93 7.76 -4.75
CA ILE A 430 -14.93 8.63 -5.38
C ILE A 430 -14.95 8.46 -6.91
N PHE A 431 -15.16 7.24 -7.41
CA PHE A 431 -15.38 6.99 -8.83
C PHE A 431 -16.60 7.76 -9.36
N GLU A 432 -17.76 7.65 -8.70
CA GLU A 432 -18.97 8.36 -9.14
C GLU A 432 -18.83 9.89 -8.97
N PHE A 433 -18.04 10.36 -8.01
CA PHE A 433 -17.68 11.77 -7.87
C PHE A 433 -16.86 12.26 -9.07
N ALA A 434 -15.83 11.50 -9.45
CA ALA A 434 -14.95 11.81 -10.58
C ALA A 434 -15.67 11.72 -11.92
N LYS A 435 -16.49 10.68 -12.13
CA LYS A 435 -17.33 10.49 -13.32
C LYS A 435 -18.27 11.67 -13.59
N LYS A 436 -18.73 12.34 -12.53
CA LYS A 436 -19.61 13.51 -12.62
C LYS A 436 -18.85 14.85 -12.74
N GLY A 437 -17.52 14.83 -12.76
CA GLY A 437 -16.68 16.03 -12.88
C GLY A 437 -16.90 17.03 -11.73
N LEU A 438 -17.25 16.55 -10.54
CA LEU A 438 -17.55 17.39 -9.40
C LEU A 438 -16.25 17.91 -8.76
N ASN A 439 -16.31 19.13 -8.20
CA ASN A 439 -15.24 19.74 -7.41
C ASN A 439 -15.78 20.25 -6.07
N ILE A 440 -14.99 20.14 -5.00
CA ILE A 440 -15.36 20.63 -3.67
C ILE A 440 -14.69 21.98 -3.43
N LYS A 441 -15.49 23.03 -3.24
CA LYS A 441 -14.99 24.35 -2.80
C LYS A 441 -15.02 24.44 -1.28
N MET A 442 -13.89 24.77 -0.68
CA MET A 442 -13.71 24.89 0.77
C MET A 442 -13.19 26.28 1.10
N ARG A 443 -13.74 26.94 2.13
CA ARG A 443 -13.11 28.14 2.70
C ARG A 443 -11.99 27.74 3.66
N THR A 444 -10.80 28.23 3.38
CA THR A 444 -9.63 28.13 4.26
C THR A 444 -9.81 29.06 5.47
N PHE A 445 -9.06 28.78 6.54
CA PHE A 445 -9.10 29.58 7.78
C PHE A 445 -8.74 31.06 7.57
N HIS A 446 -8.04 31.39 6.48
CA HIS A 446 -7.63 32.76 6.12
C HIS A 446 -8.65 33.46 5.21
N GLY A 447 -9.85 32.89 5.06
CA GLY A 447 -10.91 33.43 4.21
C GLY A 447 -10.75 33.17 2.71
N GLY A 448 -9.65 32.55 2.26
CA GLY A 448 -9.45 32.15 0.86
C GLY A 448 -10.26 30.90 0.50
N GLU A 449 -10.78 30.82 -0.72
CA GLU A 449 -11.46 29.62 -1.25
C GLU A 449 -10.43 28.70 -1.91
N TYR A 450 -10.47 27.42 -1.56
CA TYR A 450 -9.65 26.35 -2.12
C TYR A 450 -10.56 25.31 -2.76
N GLU A 451 -10.29 24.96 -4.01
CA GLU A 451 -11.08 24.00 -4.78
C GLU A 451 -10.30 22.69 -4.90
N LEU A 452 -10.85 21.62 -4.30
CA LEU A 452 -10.39 20.26 -4.48
C LEU A 452 -11.07 19.67 -5.72
N SER A 453 -10.27 19.39 -6.75
CA SER A 453 -10.76 18.75 -7.96
C SER A 453 -11.01 17.25 -7.76
N SER A 454 -11.83 16.66 -8.61
CA SER A 454 -12.01 15.20 -8.72
C SER A 454 -10.67 14.47 -8.89
N ASN A 455 -9.78 14.98 -9.75
CA ASN A 455 -8.44 14.42 -9.98
C ASN A 455 -7.63 14.35 -8.68
N GLN A 456 -7.65 15.42 -7.88
CA GLN A 456 -6.91 15.47 -6.64
C GLN A 456 -7.48 14.50 -5.60
N ILE A 457 -8.81 14.41 -5.47
CA ILE A 457 -9.44 13.47 -4.53
C ILE A 457 -9.14 12.02 -4.92
N MET A 458 -9.27 11.66 -6.20
CA MET A 458 -8.96 10.31 -6.67
C MET A 458 -7.49 9.96 -6.40
N LYS A 459 -6.57 10.88 -6.72
CA LYS A 459 -5.14 10.70 -6.46
C LYS A 459 -4.83 10.53 -4.98
N GLU A 460 -5.38 11.39 -4.12
CA GLU A 460 -5.14 11.31 -2.68
C GLU A 460 -5.72 10.02 -2.07
N PHE A 461 -6.84 9.51 -2.62
CA PHE A 461 -7.37 8.21 -2.23
C PHE A 461 -6.40 7.09 -2.55
N PHE A 462 -5.99 6.91 -3.81
CA PHE A 462 -5.07 5.83 -4.21
C PHE A 462 -3.65 5.98 -3.64
N GLU A 463 -3.28 7.15 -3.12
CA GLU A 463 -2.06 7.38 -2.34
C GLU A 463 -2.21 7.04 -0.85
N GLY A 464 -3.37 6.54 -0.41
CA GLY A 464 -3.61 6.12 0.97
C GLY A 464 -3.75 7.27 1.96
N LYS A 465 -4.23 8.44 1.51
CA LYS A 465 -4.28 9.65 2.36
C LYS A 465 -5.59 9.83 3.12
N PHE A 466 -6.63 9.05 2.79
CA PHE A 466 -7.93 9.17 3.42
C PHE A 466 -8.18 8.05 4.44
N PRO A 467 -8.56 8.38 5.68
CA PRO A 467 -9.17 7.41 6.57
C PRO A 467 -10.58 7.04 6.08
N SER A 468 -11.19 6.00 6.65
CA SER A 468 -12.56 5.63 6.32
C SER A 468 -13.52 6.81 6.51
N PHE A 469 -14.32 7.13 5.49
CA PHE A 469 -15.41 8.12 5.61
C PHE A 469 -16.65 7.54 6.27
N PHE A 470 -16.75 6.21 6.31
CA PHE A 470 -17.86 5.48 6.89
C PHE A 470 -17.50 5.02 8.30
N GLY A 471 -18.39 5.30 9.25
CA GLY A 471 -18.23 4.93 10.65
C GLY A 471 -18.61 3.48 10.95
N TYR A 472 -18.37 2.53 10.04
CA TYR A 472 -18.74 1.12 10.27
C TYR A 472 -17.89 0.44 11.35
N ASN A 473 -16.67 0.93 11.58
CA ASN A 473 -15.76 0.44 12.62
C ASN A 473 -15.07 1.63 13.31
N ASN A 474 -14.28 1.34 14.35
CA ASN A 474 -13.52 2.34 15.09
C ASN A 474 -12.09 2.55 14.53
N ASP A 475 -11.70 1.85 13.46
CA ASP A 475 -10.37 1.98 12.86
C ASP A 475 -10.26 3.24 11.99
N VAL A 476 -9.55 4.23 12.52
CA VAL A 476 -9.32 5.53 11.88
C VAL A 476 -8.07 5.56 10.99
N GLN A 477 -7.29 4.48 10.91
CA GLN A 477 -6.07 4.47 10.10
C GLN A 477 -6.42 4.44 8.61
N ALA A 478 -5.69 5.23 7.81
CA ALA A 478 -5.80 5.14 6.36
C ALA A 478 -5.20 3.82 5.84
N LEU A 479 -5.77 3.24 4.78
CA LEU A 479 -5.11 2.16 4.06
C LEU A 479 -3.95 2.71 3.25
N SER A 480 -2.86 1.96 3.17
CA SER A 480 -1.74 2.23 2.25
C SER A 480 -2.18 2.12 0.79
N SER A 481 -1.33 2.58 -0.13
CA SER A 481 -1.60 2.50 -1.56
C SER A 481 -1.82 1.05 -2.05
N ASP A 482 -1.03 0.11 -1.53
CA ASP A 482 -1.16 -1.32 -1.87
C ASP A 482 -2.36 -1.96 -1.19
N GLU A 483 -2.65 -1.59 0.06
CA GLU A 483 -3.86 -2.00 0.79
C GLU A 483 -5.16 -1.63 0.06
N ILE A 484 -5.18 -0.49 -0.63
CA ILE A 484 -6.32 -0.08 -1.47
C ILE A 484 -6.52 -1.00 -2.68
N LEU A 485 -5.45 -1.57 -3.24
CA LEU A 485 -5.56 -2.57 -4.32
C LEU A 485 -6.20 -3.87 -3.81
N TYR A 486 -5.94 -4.27 -2.56
CA TYR A 486 -6.66 -5.37 -1.92
C TYR A 486 -8.15 -5.05 -1.73
N SER A 487 -8.48 -3.81 -1.35
CA SER A 487 -9.88 -3.38 -1.31
C SER A 487 -10.55 -3.41 -2.68
N PHE A 488 -9.84 -3.12 -3.77
CA PHE A 488 -10.40 -3.30 -5.12
C PHE A 488 -10.69 -4.78 -5.42
N TYR A 489 -9.76 -5.68 -5.07
CA TYR A 489 -10.01 -7.13 -5.17
C TYR A 489 -11.26 -7.55 -4.38
N PHE A 490 -11.43 -7.06 -3.16
CA PHE A 490 -12.63 -7.36 -2.39
C PHE A 490 -13.88 -6.73 -3.01
N ALA A 491 -13.84 -5.49 -3.50
CA ALA A 491 -14.98 -4.86 -4.18
C ALA A 491 -15.52 -5.71 -5.36
N LEU A 492 -14.63 -6.38 -6.10
CA LEU A 492 -15.02 -7.34 -7.13
C LEU A 492 -15.67 -8.59 -6.51
N ASN A 493 -14.97 -9.24 -5.57
CA ASN A 493 -15.43 -10.51 -5.01
C ASN A 493 -16.65 -10.38 -4.08
N THR A 494 -16.90 -9.20 -3.51
CA THR A 494 -18.08 -8.90 -2.70
C THR A 494 -19.22 -8.33 -3.55
N GLY A 495 -19.11 -8.40 -4.88
CA GLY A 495 -20.20 -8.08 -5.81
C GLY A 495 -20.55 -6.59 -5.88
N LEU A 496 -19.74 -5.70 -5.32
CA LEU A 496 -20.05 -4.27 -5.29
C LEU A 496 -20.14 -3.69 -6.72
N PHE A 497 -19.21 -4.02 -7.61
CA PHE A 497 -19.27 -3.61 -9.02
C PHE A 497 -20.49 -4.18 -9.75
N ARG A 498 -20.84 -5.43 -9.49
CA ARG A 498 -22.05 -6.07 -10.02
C ARG A 498 -23.30 -5.31 -9.58
N ASP A 499 -23.39 -4.96 -8.30
CA ASP A 499 -24.56 -4.31 -7.71
C ASP A 499 -24.72 -2.86 -8.21
N PHE A 500 -23.63 -2.15 -8.50
CA PHE A 500 -23.65 -0.82 -9.11
C PHE A 500 -23.91 -0.82 -10.63
N ALA A 501 -23.75 -1.94 -11.31
CA ALA A 501 -23.82 -2.00 -12.76
C ALA A 501 -25.26 -1.82 -13.27
N THR A 502 -25.49 -0.77 -14.07
CA THR A 502 -26.77 -0.61 -14.75
C THR A 502 -26.95 -1.69 -15.82
N ASN A 503 -28.17 -2.25 -15.92
CA ASN A 503 -28.51 -3.35 -16.84
C ASN A 503 -27.62 -4.60 -16.67
N ASN A 504 -27.07 -4.85 -15.48
CA ASN A 504 -26.19 -5.98 -15.17
C ASN A 504 -24.90 -6.04 -16.04
N ASN A 505 -24.43 -4.91 -16.56
CA ASN A 505 -23.20 -4.86 -17.37
C ASN A 505 -21.97 -4.51 -16.53
N GLU A 506 -21.56 -5.43 -15.66
CA GLU A 506 -20.43 -5.27 -14.75
C GLU A 506 -19.12 -4.92 -15.48
N TYR A 507 -18.84 -5.60 -16.59
CA TYR A 507 -17.62 -5.36 -17.37
C TYR A 507 -17.50 -3.91 -17.87
N GLN A 508 -18.60 -3.30 -18.36
CA GLN A 508 -18.56 -1.90 -18.77
C GLN A 508 -18.31 -0.95 -17.60
N LEU A 509 -18.87 -1.24 -16.42
CA LEU A 509 -18.61 -0.44 -15.22
C LEU A 509 -17.15 -0.54 -14.79
N VAL A 510 -16.57 -1.75 -14.74
CA VAL A 510 -15.17 -1.97 -14.39
C VAL A 510 -14.24 -1.28 -15.42
N LYS A 511 -14.56 -1.38 -16.71
CA LYS A 511 -13.81 -0.66 -17.76
C LYS A 511 -13.84 0.85 -17.54
N GLN A 512 -15.02 1.43 -17.33
CA GLN A 512 -15.16 2.87 -17.05
C GLN A 512 -14.43 3.28 -15.77
N PHE A 513 -14.50 2.45 -14.73
CA PHE A 513 -13.77 2.64 -13.49
C PHE A 513 -12.26 2.72 -13.73
N LEU A 514 -11.69 1.71 -14.38
CA LEU A 514 -10.25 1.69 -14.67
C LEU A 514 -9.84 2.85 -15.58
N GLN A 515 -10.66 3.20 -16.57
CA GLN A 515 -10.43 4.36 -17.43
C GLN A 515 -10.33 5.67 -16.63
N ILE A 516 -11.32 5.93 -15.79
CA ILE A 516 -11.36 7.14 -14.97
C ILE A 516 -10.20 7.13 -13.97
N VAL A 517 -9.94 6.01 -13.29
CA VAL A 517 -8.80 5.95 -12.35
C VAL A 517 -7.48 6.21 -13.08
N ALA A 518 -7.22 5.54 -14.21
CA ALA A 518 -5.99 5.75 -14.98
C ALA A 518 -5.85 7.20 -15.47
N GLU A 519 -6.91 7.78 -16.04
CA GLU A 519 -6.93 9.17 -16.48
C GLU A 519 -6.64 10.13 -15.33
N GLN A 520 -7.36 9.99 -14.21
CA GLN A 520 -7.28 10.92 -13.08
C GLN A 520 -5.94 10.84 -12.35
N LEU A 521 -5.37 9.63 -12.20
CA LEU A 521 -4.05 9.44 -11.60
C LEU A 521 -2.91 9.94 -12.51
N SER A 522 -3.07 9.82 -13.83
CA SER A 522 -2.02 10.13 -14.79
C SER A 522 -2.05 11.55 -15.36
N THR A 523 -3.20 12.24 -15.35
CA THR A 523 -3.40 13.55 -16.03
C THR A 523 -2.27 14.55 -15.74
N ASP A 524 -1.96 14.82 -14.48
CA ASP A 524 -0.93 15.81 -14.12
C ASP A 524 0.45 15.41 -14.61
N GLU A 525 0.79 14.12 -14.51
CA GLU A 525 2.12 13.62 -14.84
C GLU A 525 2.29 13.50 -16.36
N LEU A 526 1.24 13.10 -17.08
CA LEU A 526 1.20 13.09 -18.54
C LEU A 526 1.24 14.50 -19.11
N ASN A 527 0.52 15.47 -18.53
CA ASN A 527 0.58 16.86 -18.98
C ASN A 527 1.99 17.42 -18.85
N LYS A 528 2.65 17.21 -17.70
CA LYS A 528 4.03 17.65 -17.53
C LYS A 528 4.98 16.91 -18.49
N LEU A 529 4.84 15.58 -18.65
CA LEU A 529 5.67 14.82 -19.57
C LEU A 529 5.43 15.22 -21.04
N SER A 530 4.20 15.57 -21.41
CA SER A 530 3.85 16.08 -22.73
C SER A 530 4.48 17.44 -23.00
N THR A 531 4.51 18.33 -22.02
CA THR A 531 5.23 19.61 -22.13
C THR A 531 6.74 19.39 -22.28
N ASP A 532 7.31 18.48 -21.50
CA ASP A 532 8.72 18.11 -21.60
C ASP A 532 9.03 17.47 -22.97
N PHE A 533 8.12 16.63 -23.49
CA PHE A 533 8.22 16.03 -24.82
C PHE A 533 8.15 17.06 -25.95
N GLN A 534 7.22 18.01 -25.88
CA GLN A 534 7.11 19.08 -26.86
C GLN A 534 8.35 19.98 -26.84
N THR A 535 8.88 20.28 -25.64
CA THR A 535 10.11 21.05 -25.47
C THR A 535 11.32 20.32 -26.07
N LEU A 536 11.43 19.00 -25.82
CA LEU A 536 12.43 18.14 -26.45
C LEU A 536 12.33 18.29 -27.97
N VAL A 537 11.19 17.95 -28.56
CA VAL A 537 11.01 17.97 -30.02
C VAL A 537 11.23 19.36 -30.63
N SER A 538 10.71 20.42 -30.02
CA SER A 538 10.83 21.79 -30.54
C SER A 538 12.26 22.30 -30.52
N ASN A 539 13.00 22.01 -29.44
CA ASN A 539 14.39 22.45 -29.30
C ASN A 539 15.25 21.81 -30.41
N TYR A 540 15.05 20.52 -30.72
CA TYR A 540 15.87 19.85 -31.73
C TYR A 540 15.51 20.23 -33.17
N GLN A 541 14.22 20.42 -33.46
CA GLN A 541 13.79 20.73 -34.83
C GLN A 541 14.09 22.18 -35.24
N ALA A 542 14.06 23.13 -34.29
CA ALA A 542 14.21 24.56 -34.58
C ALA A 542 15.60 25.14 -34.25
N ASP A 543 16.45 24.43 -33.49
CA ASP A 543 17.72 24.99 -33.05
C ASP A 543 18.81 24.91 -34.13
N ASN A 544 19.20 26.08 -34.64
CA ASN A 544 20.33 26.23 -35.56
C ASN A 544 21.64 25.72 -34.97
N THR A 545 21.80 25.76 -33.64
CA THR A 545 22.96 25.25 -32.90
C THR A 545 23.04 23.73 -33.01
N TYR A 546 21.91 23.04 -32.82
CA TYR A 546 21.82 21.58 -32.97
C TYR A 546 22.12 21.14 -34.41
N ASN A 547 21.48 21.78 -35.38
CA ASN A 547 21.71 21.47 -36.79
C ASN A 547 23.15 21.79 -37.22
N THR A 548 23.73 22.89 -36.73
CA THR A 548 25.15 23.21 -36.97
C THR A 548 26.05 22.13 -36.38
N PHE A 549 25.78 21.67 -35.16
CA PHE A 549 26.53 20.61 -34.51
C PHE A 549 26.49 19.30 -35.30
N LEU A 550 25.31 18.83 -35.70
CA LEU A 550 25.18 17.60 -36.50
C LEU A 550 25.85 17.73 -37.88
N ASN A 551 25.73 18.89 -38.54
CA ASN A 551 26.39 19.16 -39.82
C ASN A 551 27.92 19.21 -39.69
N LEU A 552 28.47 19.56 -38.54
CA LEU A 552 29.92 19.49 -38.32
C LEU A 552 30.41 18.02 -38.28
N CYS A 553 29.60 17.12 -37.72
CA CYS A 553 29.90 15.70 -37.66
C CYS A 553 29.86 15.04 -39.02
N ASN A 554 28.75 15.23 -39.73
CA ASN A 554 28.49 14.64 -41.03
C ASN A 554 28.10 15.77 -42.01
N PRO A 555 29.09 16.54 -42.50
CA PRO A 555 28.81 17.66 -43.38
C PRO A 555 28.15 17.15 -44.66
N ALA A 556 26.99 17.70 -44.98
CA ALA A 556 26.43 17.60 -46.32
C ALA A 556 27.48 18.04 -47.35
N SER A 557 27.42 17.53 -48.59
CA SER A 557 28.46 17.76 -49.61
C SER A 557 28.81 19.23 -49.87
N ASN A 558 27.92 20.16 -49.52
CA ASN A 558 28.05 21.60 -49.73
C ASN A 558 28.17 22.41 -48.42
N TYR A 559 28.21 21.76 -47.26
CA TYR A 559 28.35 22.47 -45.98
C TYR A 559 29.80 22.91 -45.76
N ILE A 560 30.02 24.22 -45.70
CA ILE A 560 31.31 24.83 -45.37
C ILE A 560 31.15 25.53 -44.03
N HIS A 561 31.83 25.01 -43.00
CA HIS A 561 31.88 25.68 -41.71
C HIS A 561 32.72 26.96 -41.83
N GLN A 562 32.20 28.09 -41.37
CA GLN A 562 32.88 29.38 -41.43
C GLN A 562 33.26 29.84 -40.03
N LEU A 563 34.55 30.12 -39.84
CA LEU A 563 35.09 30.76 -38.65
C LEU A 563 35.65 32.12 -39.01
N THR A 564 35.66 33.05 -38.07
CA THR A 564 36.52 34.22 -38.12
C THR A 564 37.92 33.87 -37.62
N LEU A 565 38.93 34.63 -38.04
CA LEU A 565 40.29 34.47 -37.54
C LEU A 565 40.36 34.61 -35.99
N LYS A 566 39.51 35.47 -35.40
CA LYS A 566 39.39 35.62 -33.94
C LYS A 566 38.87 34.33 -33.28
N GLU A 567 37.86 33.69 -33.86
CA GLU A 567 37.32 32.44 -33.31
C GLU A 567 38.35 31.30 -33.41
N SER A 568 39.15 31.27 -34.48
CA SER A 568 40.22 30.28 -34.70
C SER A 568 41.33 30.31 -33.64
N ARG A 569 41.44 31.40 -32.87
CA ARG A 569 42.29 31.48 -31.67
C ARG A 569 41.84 30.50 -30.59
N THR A 570 40.53 30.25 -30.50
CA THR A 570 39.90 29.53 -29.39
C THR A 570 39.40 28.13 -29.74
N SER A 571 39.05 27.86 -30.99
CA SER A 571 38.66 26.52 -31.49
C SER A 571 38.78 26.50 -33.02
N ILE A 572 39.03 25.33 -33.60
CA ILE A 572 39.20 25.18 -35.07
C ILE A 572 37.96 24.58 -35.74
N LEU A 573 37.15 23.79 -35.03
CA LEU A 573 35.90 23.24 -35.57
C LEU A 573 34.64 23.77 -34.87
N GLN A 574 34.78 24.52 -33.78
CA GLN A 574 33.71 24.93 -32.85
C GLN A 574 32.85 23.78 -32.29
N GLY A 575 33.02 22.54 -32.75
CA GLY A 575 32.21 21.38 -32.37
C GLY A 575 32.21 21.12 -30.87
N SER A 576 33.37 21.28 -30.22
CA SER A 576 33.48 21.24 -28.75
C SER A 576 32.63 22.32 -28.08
N LYS A 577 32.72 23.57 -28.52
CA LYS A 577 31.97 24.73 -27.97
C LYS A 577 30.47 24.68 -28.26
N VAL A 578 30.07 24.22 -29.45
CA VAL A 578 28.66 24.07 -29.84
C VAL A 578 28.04 22.87 -29.15
N GLY A 579 28.75 21.73 -29.11
CA GLY A 579 28.35 20.54 -28.37
C GLY A 579 28.27 20.80 -26.87
N GLU A 580 29.23 21.58 -26.34
CA GLU A 580 29.18 22.06 -24.96
C GLU A 580 27.95 22.92 -24.71
N ARG A 581 27.61 23.87 -25.57
CA ARG A 581 26.38 24.66 -25.42
C ARG A 581 25.13 23.77 -25.42
N LEU A 582 25.04 22.80 -26.33
CA LEU A 582 23.92 21.84 -26.35
C LEU A 582 23.85 21.00 -25.06
N ALA A 583 24.99 20.72 -24.44
CA ALA A 583 25.08 19.92 -23.24
C ALA A 583 24.96 20.74 -21.93
N ASN A 584 25.34 22.03 -21.92
CA ASN A 584 25.43 22.92 -20.75
C ASN A 584 24.34 23.99 -20.65
N ASP A 585 23.83 24.48 -21.78
CA ASP A 585 22.80 25.52 -21.84
C ASP A 585 21.51 24.82 -22.27
N PRO A 586 20.43 24.85 -21.48
CA PRO A 586 19.58 23.76 -20.95
C PRO A 586 19.14 22.60 -21.90
N GLY A 587 19.95 22.24 -22.89
CA GLY A 587 19.48 21.76 -24.19
C GLY A 587 19.20 20.27 -24.25
N PHE A 588 20.09 19.42 -23.72
CA PHE A 588 19.90 17.97 -23.80
C PHE A 588 20.02 17.19 -22.48
N TYR A 589 21.01 17.52 -21.65
CA TYR A 589 21.18 16.88 -20.33
C TYR A 589 20.73 17.81 -19.19
N GLY A 590 19.90 18.81 -19.49
CA GLY A 590 19.37 19.73 -18.48
C GLY A 590 18.56 18.99 -17.39
N PRO A 591 18.39 19.61 -16.20
CA PRO A 591 17.61 19.03 -15.10
C PRO A 591 16.16 18.68 -15.47
N SER A 592 15.61 19.24 -16.54
CA SER A 592 14.29 18.86 -17.07
C SER A 592 14.25 17.40 -17.51
N PHE A 593 15.25 16.92 -18.26
CA PHE A 593 15.27 15.56 -18.80
C PHE A 593 15.44 14.51 -17.73
N GLU A 594 16.39 14.73 -16.81
CA GLU A 594 16.55 13.89 -15.62
C GLU A 594 15.23 13.80 -14.83
N ARG A 595 14.55 14.94 -14.62
CA ARG A 595 13.24 14.98 -13.96
C ARG A 595 12.14 14.24 -14.73
N SER A 596 12.14 14.30 -16.06
CA SER A 596 11.16 13.57 -16.87
C SER A 596 11.38 12.06 -16.82
N LEU A 597 12.63 11.60 -16.89
CA LEU A 597 12.99 10.19 -16.73
C LEU A 597 12.63 9.69 -15.33
N GLU A 598 12.96 10.47 -14.30
CA GLU A 598 12.61 10.13 -12.92
C GLU A 598 11.09 10.14 -12.71
N ARG A 599 10.36 11.05 -13.35
CA ARG A 599 8.88 11.04 -13.36
C ARG A 599 8.33 9.78 -14.01
N ILE A 600 8.91 9.34 -15.13
CA ILE A 600 8.53 8.09 -15.78
C ILE A 600 8.75 6.93 -14.80
N ARG A 601 9.93 6.87 -14.17
CA ARG A 601 10.33 5.81 -13.24
C ARG A 601 9.44 5.72 -12.01
N THR A 602 9.18 6.86 -11.36
CA THR A 602 8.54 6.88 -10.05
C THR A 602 7.03 7.02 -10.14
N ASN A 603 6.55 8.05 -10.84
CA ASN A 603 5.15 8.39 -10.86
C ASN A 603 4.39 7.55 -11.90
N ILE A 604 4.86 7.54 -13.14
CA ILE A 604 4.14 6.88 -14.25
C ILE A 604 4.19 5.36 -14.11
N LYS A 605 5.37 4.79 -13.80
CA LYS A 605 5.52 3.34 -13.56
C LYS A 605 4.63 2.86 -12.41
N ARG A 606 4.54 3.64 -11.31
CA ARG A 606 3.64 3.34 -10.19
C ARG A 606 2.17 3.33 -10.62
N ILE A 607 1.73 4.32 -11.38
CA ILE A 607 0.35 4.38 -11.91
C ILE A 607 0.07 3.19 -12.83
N ASN A 608 0.96 2.93 -13.79
CA ASN A 608 0.87 1.77 -14.68
C ASN A 608 0.77 0.46 -13.90
N ARG A 609 1.58 0.30 -12.85
CA ARG A 609 1.56 -0.87 -11.97
C ARG A 609 0.23 -0.99 -11.24
N GLN A 610 -0.27 0.07 -10.60
CA GLN A 610 -1.55 0.04 -9.88
C GLN A 610 -2.70 -0.41 -10.81
N ILE A 611 -2.82 0.20 -11.99
CA ILE A 611 -3.84 -0.15 -12.96
C ILE A 611 -3.65 -1.58 -13.48
N SER A 612 -2.42 -2.02 -13.75
CA SER A 612 -2.12 -3.38 -14.18
C SER A 612 -2.50 -4.43 -13.13
N VAL A 613 -2.27 -4.13 -11.84
CA VAL A 613 -2.69 -4.98 -10.72
C VAL A 613 -4.20 -5.06 -10.65
N MET A 614 -4.92 -3.95 -10.84
CA MET A 614 -6.38 -3.97 -10.91
C MET A 614 -6.90 -4.78 -12.09
N ILE A 615 -6.31 -4.65 -13.28
CA ILE A 615 -6.65 -5.48 -14.45
C ILE A 615 -6.41 -6.96 -14.15
N SER A 616 -5.28 -7.29 -13.51
CA SER A 616 -4.94 -8.66 -13.13
C SER A 616 -5.90 -9.23 -12.08
N ALA A 617 -6.31 -8.42 -11.09
CA ALA A 617 -7.33 -8.80 -10.10
C ALA A 617 -8.68 -9.07 -10.78
N TYR A 618 -9.04 -8.28 -11.80
CA TYR A 618 -10.25 -8.53 -12.59
C TYR A 618 -10.13 -9.76 -13.49
N GLU A 619 -8.95 -10.05 -14.06
CA GLU A 619 -8.71 -11.29 -14.78
C GLU A 619 -8.92 -12.52 -13.89
N ALA A 620 -8.33 -12.50 -12.68
CA ALA A 620 -8.50 -13.57 -11.71
C ALA A 620 -9.97 -13.75 -11.32
N TYR A 621 -10.70 -12.65 -11.12
CA TYR A 621 -12.15 -12.66 -10.91
C TYR A 621 -12.89 -13.28 -12.10
N LEU A 622 -12.62 -12.85 -13.33
CA LEU A 622 -13.28 -13.39 -14.52
C LEU A 622 -13.04 -14.89 -14.68
N ARG A 623 -11.81 -15.38 -14.49
CA ARG A 623 -11.50 -16.83 -14.56
C ARG A 623 -12.29 -17.68 -13.57
N LYS A 624 -12.77 -17.09 -12.48
CA LYS A 624 -13.61 -17.76 -11.47
C LYS A 624 -15.09 -17.88 -11.87
N PHE A 625 -15.59 -16.93 -12.66
CA PHE A 625 -17.01 -16.81 -12.99
C PHE A 625 -17.34 -17.08 -14.46
N GLU A 626 -16.45 -16.71 -15.38
CA GLU A 626 -16.51 -16.92 -16.81
C GLU A 626 -15.70 -18.18 -17.20
N LYS A 627 -16.25 -19.00 -18.10
CA LYS A 627 -15.60 -20.24 -18.55
C LYS A 627 -14.94 -20.10 -19.91
N ASP A 628 -15.30 -19.07 -20.67
CA ASP A 628 -14.75 -18.82 -22.01
C ASP A 628 -13.43 -18.03 -21.93
N GLU A 629 -12.31 -18.74 -22.06
CA GLU A 629 -10.96 -18.15 -22.07
C GLU A 629 -10.78 -17.10 -23.17
N ASN A 630 -11.39 -17.27 -24.35
CA ASN A 630 -11.25 -16.29 -25.43
C ASN A 630 -11.91 -14.97 -25.07
N LYS A 631 -13.09 -15.04 -24.44
CA LYS A 631 -13.80 -13.85 -23.95
C LYS A 631 -13.02 -13.17 -22.83
N ILE A 632 -12.43 -13.93 -21.91
CA ILE A 632 -11.53 -13.39 -20.86
C ILE A 632 -10.36 -12.65 -21.52
N GLN A 633 -9.65 -13.29 -22.44
CA GLN A 633 -8.51 -12.68 -23.14
C GLN A 633 -8.93 -11.42 -23.91
N GLN A 634 -10.07 -11.44 -24.60
CA GLN A 634 -10.60 -10.27 -25.31
C GLN A 634 -10.93 -9.12 -24.34
N THR A 635 -11.56 -9.43 -23.21
CA THR A 635 -11.86 -8.46 -22.16
C THR A 635 -10.58 -7.86 -21.58
N ILE A 636 -9.58 -8.68 -21.25
CA ILE A 636 -8.30 -8.19 -20.71
C ILE A 636 -7.52 -7.37 -21.73
N GLN A 637 -7.50 -7.78 -23.01
CA GLN A 637 -6.92 -6.97 -24.09
C GLN A 637 -7.60 -5.62 -24.22
N ASP A 638 -8.93 -5.57 -24.14
CA ASP A 638 -9.67 -4.32 -24.18
C ASP A 638 -9.42 -3.45 -22.93
N LEU A 639 -9.30 -4.04 -21.74
CA LEU A 639 -8.94 -3.29 -20.52
C LEU A 639 -7.50 -2.76 -20.58
N ASN A 640 -6.57 -3.48 -21.17
CA ASN A 640 -5.20 -3.01 -21.38
C ASN A 640 -5.14 -1.76 -22.29
N THR A 641 -6.17 -1.49 -23.10
CA THR A 641 -6.24 -0.24 -23.89
C THR A 641 -6.33 1.01 -23.01
N VAL A 642 -6.73 0.88 -21.75
CA VAL A 642 -6.74 1.98 -20.76
C VAL A 642 -5.35 2.53 -20.51
N LEU A 643 -4.32 1.68 -20.57
CA LEU A 643 -2.92 2.08 -20.40
C LEU A 643 -2.29 2.64 -21.68
N ALA A 644 -2.98 2.54 -22.83
CA ALA A 644 -2.42 2.92 -24.12
C ALA A 644 -1.96 4.38 -24.20
N PRO A 645 -2.69 5.39 -23.68
CA PRO A 645 -2.23 6.78 -23.71
C PRO A 645 -0.96 7.00 -22.89
N ILE A 646 -0.88 6.40 -21.70
CA ILE A 646 0.28 6.49 -20.80
C ILE A 646 1.51 5.85 -21.45
N ASN A 647 1.34 4.62 -21.95
CA ASN A 647 2.39 3.88 -22.62
C ASN A 647 2.82 4.59 -23.90
N HIS A 648 1.88 5.11 -24.69
CA HIS A 648 2.20 5.83 -25.92
C HIS A 648 3.09 7.04 -25.65
N LEU A 649 2.71 7.93 -24.72
CA LEU A 649 3.50 9.13 -24.42
C LEU A 649 4.88 8.77 -23.84
N THR A 650 4.94 7.77 -22.96
CA THR A 650 6.20 7.28 -22.37
C THR A 650 7.13 6.72 -23.43
N THR A 651 6.63 5.81 -24.28
CA THR A 651 7.38 5.24 -25.40
C THR A 651 7.81 6.32 -26.39
N SER A 652 6.94 7.29 -26.71
CA SER A 652 7.27 8.41 -27.60
C SER A 652 8.41 9.26 -27.05
N TYR A 653 8.32 9.62 -25.77
CA TYR A 653 9.36 10.39 -25.08
C TYR A 653 10.70 9.65 -25.07
N LEU A 654 10.70 8.38 -24.65
CA LEU A 654 11.92 7.56 -24.59
C LEU A 654 12.53 7.33 -25.98
N THR A 655 11.71 7.12 -27.01
CA THR A 655 12.18 6.98 -28.40
C THR A 655 12.94 8.24 -28.84
N GLN A 656 12.33 9.41 -28.65
CA GLN A 656 12.97 10.68 -29.00
C GLN A 656 14.24 10.91 -28.17
N PHE A 657 14.15 10.69 -26.86
CA PHE A 657 15.29 10.87 -25.98
C PHE A 657 16.49 10.00 -26.40
N ILE A 658 16.28 8.70 -26.60
CA ILE A 658 17.34 7.74 -26.96
C ILE A 658 17.94 8.06 -28.33
N ASN A 659 17.12 8.36 -29.33
CA ASN A 659 17.62 8.70 -30.65
C ASN A 659 18.48 9.98 -30.62
N ARG A 660 18.00 11.03 -29.95
CA ARG A 660 18.77 12.27 -29.79
C ARG A 660 20.01 12.08 -28.94
N HIS A 661 19.96 11.22 -27.92
CA HIS A 661 21.12 10.85 -27.11
C HIS A 661 22.21 10.24 -27.99
N HIS A 662 21.86 9.22 -28.77
CA HIS A 662 22.82 8.56 -29.65
C HIS A 662 23.37 9.49 -30.73
N GLU A 663 22.53 10.34 -31.33
CA GLU A 663 22.97 11.34 -32.31
C GLU A 663 23.97 12.35 -31.71
N VAL A 664 23.60 12.96 -30.57
CA VAL A 664 24.44 13.93 -29.88
C VAL A 664 25.75 13.29 -29.47
N ASP A 665 25.68 12.11 -28.83
CA ASP A 665 26.85 11.48 -28.25
C ASP A 665 27.85 11.00 -29.31
N HIS A 666 27.34 10.35 -30.36
CA HIS A 666 28.15 9.93 -31.50
C HIS A 666 28.80 11.12 -32.19
N CYS A 667 28.03 12.19 -32.41
CA CYS A 667 28.51 13.40 -33.05
C CYS A 667 29.59 14.08 -32.19
N TYR A 668 29.36 14.21 -30.89
CA TYR A 668 30.26 14.86 -29.94
C TYR A 668 31.66 14.23 -29.94
N PHE A 669 31.74 12.92 -29.74
CA PHE A 669 33.02 12.22 -29.70
C PHE A 669 33.72 12.20 -31.07
N ASN A 670 32.95 12.09 -32.17
CA ASN A 670 33.52 12.18 -33.50
C ASN A 670 34.13 13.55 -33.80
N LEU A 671 33.43 14.63 -33.44
CA LEU A 671 33.94 15.99 -33.61
C LEU A 671 35.18 16.24 -32.80
N TYR A 672 35.20 15.75 -31.56
CA TYR A 672 36.38 15.83 -30.73
C TYR A 672 37.58 15.11 -31.35
N LYS A 673 37.39 13.85 -31.80
CA LYS A 673 38.46 13.09 -32.49
C LYS A 673 38.98 13.83 -33.72
N LYS A 674 38.09 14.45 -34.51
CA LYS A 674 38.45 15.28 -35.67
C LYS A 674 39.19 16.56 -35.27
N GLU A 675 38.72 17.26 -34.23
CA GLU A 675 39.36 18.47 -33.72
C GLU A 675 40.77 18.12 -33.23
N LYS A 676 40.92 17.14 -32.34
CA LYS A 676 42.21 16.65 -31.83
C LYS A 676 43.20 16.30 -32.95
N LYS A 677 42.75 15.58 -33.97
CA LYS A 677 43.59 15.27 -35.14
C LYS A 677 44.03 16.53 -35.89
N LEU A 678 43.09 17.41 -36.19
CA LEU A 678 43.37 18.67 -36.88
C LEU A 678 44.34 19.56 -36.09
N GLN A 679 44.24 19.55 -34.77
CA GLN A 679 45.17 20.22 -33.87
C GLN A 679 46.60 19.68 -34.03
N MET A 680 46.78 18.35 -33.96
CA MET A 680 48.07 17.70 -34.14
C MET A 680 48.67 17.97 -35.53
N ASP A 681 47.86 17.86 -36.58
CA ASP A 681 48.29 18.10 -37.94
C ASP A 681 48.73 19.56 -38.16
N LEU A 682 48.08 20.53 -37.49
CA LEU A 682 48.48 21.94 -37.50
C LEU A 682 49.84 22.17 -36.85
N ILE A 683 50.14 21.53 -35.72
CA ILE A 683 51.49 21.59 -35.12
C ILE A 683 52.51 21.00 -36.09
N ALA A 684 52.21 19.84 -36.67
CA ALA A 684 53.13 19.20 -37.60
C ALA A 684 53.43 20.12 -38.80
N TYR A 685 52.41 20.77 -39.37
CA TYR A 685 52.60 21.71 -40.48
C TYR A 685 53.39 22.95 -40.07
N GLU A 686 53.15 23.49 -38.87
CA GLU A 686 53.92 24.63 -38.37
C GLU A 686 55.37 24.24 -38.04
N GLU A 687 55.62 23.05 -37.49
CA GLU A 687 56.96 22.51 -37.28
C GLU A 687 57.73 22.45 -38.61
N MET A 688 57.10 21.90 -39.66
CA MET A 688 57.69 21.80 -40.99
C MET A 688 57.96 23.18 -41.60
N TYR A 689 57.03 24.12 -41.44
CA TYR A 689 57.21 25.51 -41.86
C TYR A 689 58.38 26.18 -41.14
N LEU A 690 58.49 26.03 -39.82
CA LEU A 690 59.55 26.65 -39.02
C LEU A 690 60.94 26.08 -39.36
N ARG A 691 61.04 24.77 -39.62
CA ARG A 691 62.28 24.13 -40.09
C ARG A 691 62.71 24.67 -41.45
N ASP A 692 61.78 24.70 -42.40
CA ASP A 692 62.03 25.27 -43.73
C ASP A 692 62.44 26.75 -43.65
N LEU A 693 61.77 27.53 -42.79
CA LEU A 693 62.10 28.93 -42.53
C LEU A 693 63.52 29.09 -41.96
N TYR A 694 63.94 28.23 -41.03
CA TYR A 694 65.29 28.25 -40.47
C TYR A 694 66.34 27.97 -41.56
N HIS A 695 66.11 26.98 -42.42
CA HIS A 695 67.00 26.70 -43.56
C HIS A 695 67.05 27.86 -44.55
N GLN A 696 65.91 28.45 -44.91
CA GLN A 696 65.85 29.63 -45.76
C GLN A 696 66.59 30.82 -45.15
N TYR A 697 66.51 31.02 -43.82
CA TYR A 697 67.28 32.03 -43.11
C TYR A 697 68.79 31.78 -43.23
N GLN A 698 69.26 30.56 -42.98
CA GLN A 698 70.67 30.21 -43.09
C GLN A 698 71.22 30.46 -44.51
N GLN A 699 70.44 30.13 -45.54
CA GLN A 699 70.78 30.41 -46.94
C GLN A 699 70.77 31.92 -47.24
N ALA A 700 69.72 32.64 -46.82
CA ALA A 700 69.59 34.07 -47.05
C ALA A 700 70.68 34.88 -46.33
N LYS A 701 71.11 34.42 -45.15
CA LYS A 701 72.24 35.00 -44.40
C LYS A 701 73.56 34.79 -45.14
N LYS A 702 73.82 33.59 -45.67
CA LYS A 702 75.02 33.31 -46.49
C LYS A 702 75.06 34.15 -47.77
N ASN A 703 73.89 34.41 -48.36
CA ASN A 703 73.75 35.10 -49.64
C ASN A 703 73.44 36.61 -49.53
N ASN A 704 73.47 37.20 -48.31
CA ASN A 704 73.09 38.59 -48.05
C ASN A 704 71.70 38.99 -48.58
N SER A 705 70.73 38.06 -48.57
CA SER A 705 69.38 38.24 -49.14
C SER A 705 68.26 38.23 -48.08
N LEU A 706 68.55 38.65 -46.85
CA LEU A 706 67.58 38.65 -45.74
C LEU A 706 66.33 39.50 -46.03
N GLU A 707 66.45 40.60 -46.77
CA GLU A 707 65.31 41.45 -47.13
C GLU A 707 64.33 40.71 -48.07
N VAL A 708 64.86 39.88 -48.98
CA VAL A 708 64.04 39.04 -49.87
C VAL A 708 63.27 38.00 -49.06
N LEU A 709 63.92 37.38 -48.06
CA LEU A 709 63.27 36.45 -47.15
C LEU A 709 62.18 37.14 -46.31
N ASN A 710 62.45 38.34 -45.79
CA ASN A 710 61.46 39.14 -45.07
C ASN A 710 60.22 39.48 -45.93
N GLN A 711 60.41 39.78 -47.21
CA GLN A 711 59.30 39.99 -48.13
C GLN A 711 58.51 38.71 -48.40
N LYS A 712 59.18 37.54 -48.47
CA LYS A 712 58.53 36.24 -48.60
C LYS A 712 57.68 35.90 -47.36
N ILE A 713 58.21 36.12 -46.16
CA ILE A 713 57.51 35.82 -44.89
C ILE A 713 56.25 36.69 -44.72
N LYS A 714 56.28 37.94 -45.18
CA LYS A 714 55.14 38.88 -45.10
C LYS A 714 54.01 38.62 -46.12
N LYS A 715 54.08 37.57 -46.95
CA LYS A 715 53.25 37.41 -48.16
C LYS A 715 51.81 36.92 -47.91
N TYR A 716 51.38 36.72 -46.66
CA TYR A 716 50.09 36.08 -46.36
C TYR A 716 48.83 36.96 -46.47
N GLY A 717 48.89 38.05 -47.25
CA GLY A 717 47.68 38.74 -47.73
C GLY A 717 47.09 39.80 -46.80
N LEU A 718 47.75 40.15 -45.69
CA LEU A 718 47.39 41.29 -44.84
C LEU A 718 48.20 42.53 -45.26
N LYS A 719 47.79 43.18 -46.36
CA LYS A 719 48.44 44.41 -46.84
C LYS A 719 48.38 45.50 -45.76
N GLY A 720 49.49 46.20 -45.55
CA GLY A 720 49.61 47.29 -44.57
C GLY A 720 49.73 46.87 -43.09
N PHE A 721 49.57 45.58 -42.74
CA PHE A 721 49.68 45.14 -41.35
C PHE A 721 51.15 44.99 -40.91
N THR A 722 51.57 45.74 -39.90
CA THR A 722 52.96 45.79 -39.41
C THR A 722 53.31 44.69 -38.41
N GLY A 723 52.30 44.02 -37.83
CA GLY A 723 52.46 42.96 -36.83
C GLY A 723 52.70 41.55 -37.39
N LEU A 724 53.19 41.44 -38.64
CA LEU A 724 53.56 40.14 -39.24
C LEU A 724 54.95 39.70 -38.78
N ASN A 725 55.24 38.41 -38.97
CA ASN A 725 56.55 37.88 -38.69
C ASN A 725 57.64 38.63 -39.48
N LYS A 726 58.79 38.84 -38.84
CA LYS A 726 59.95 39.49 -39.47
C LYS A 726 61.26 38.97 -38.88
N ILE A 727 62.32 39.06 -39.67
CA ILE A 727 63.69 38.83 -39.24
C ILE A 727 64.40 40.18 -39.21
N GLN A 728 64.83 40.62 -38.03
CA GLN A 728 65.56 41.88 -37.86
C GLN A 728 66.70 41.67 -36.88
N ASN A 729 67.91 42.11 -37.23
CA ASN A 729 69.11 41.94 -36.41
C ASN A 729 69.35 40.48 -35.98
N ASN A 730 69.16 39.52 -36.88
CA ASN A 730 69.20 38.07 -36.62
C ASN A 730 68.14 37.51 -35.66
N HIS A 731 67.19 38.34 -35.23
CA HIS A 731 66.08 37.89 -34.41
C HIS A 731 64.85 37.64 -35.29
N PHE A 732 64.22 36.49 -35.10
CA PHE A 732 62.88 36.20 -35.62
C PHE A 732 61.82 36.66 -34.63
N TYR A 733 60.93 37.53 -35.10
CA TYR A 733 59.76 37.99 -34.37
C TYR A 733 58.58 37.14 -34.81
N TYR A 734 58.13 36.26 -33.94
CA TYR A 734 57.01 35.34 -34.16
C TYR A 734 55.75 35.94 -33.56
N THR A 735 54.66 36.05 -34.33
CA THR A 735 53.43 36.75 -33.91
C THR A 735 52.18 35.88 -34.03
N GLN A 736 51.20 36.16 -33.15
CA GLN A 736 49.94 35.42 -33.08
C GLN A 736 49.13 35.50 -34.37
N ILE A 737 49.00 36.70 -34.95
CA ILE A 737 48.19 36.93 -36.15
C ILE A 737 48.77 36.19 -37.34
N ASP A 738 50.10 36.24 -37.51
CA ASP A 738 50.74 35.57 -38.64
C ASP A 738 50.62 34.05 -38.54
N TYR A 739 50.72 33.49 -37.33
CA TYR A 739 50.41 32.08 -37.09
C TYR A 739 48.96 31.73 -37.45
N LEU A 740 47.97 32.49 -36.98
CA LEU A 740 46.55 32.18 -37.28
C LEU A 740 46.25 32.25 -38.79
N VAL A 741 46.90 33.17 -39.51
CA VAL A 741 46.79 33.25 -40.97
C VAL A 741 47.45 32.04 -41.64
N ARG A 742 48.62 31.59 -41.16
CA ARG A 742 49.21 30.33 -41.65
C ARG A 742 48.34 29.12 -41.34
N ALA A 743 47.80 29.00 -40.13
CA ALA A 743 46.88 27.94 -39.75
C ALA A 743 45.67 27.89 -40.69
N LYS A 744 45.09 29.06 -41.03
CA LYS A 744 44.07 29.17 -42.08
C LYS A 744 44.53 28.59 -43.41
N ILE A 745 45.73 28.93 -43.86
CA ILE A 745 46.28 28.44 -45.14
C ILE A 745 46.50 26.92 -45.08
N PHE A 746 47.05 26.40 -43.98
CA PHE A 746 47.23 24.96 -43.77
C PHE A 746 45.91 24.21 -43.86
N ILE A 747 44.85 24.76 -43.24
CA ILE A 747 43.50 24.21 -43.26
C ILE A 747 42.91 24.23 -44.68
N GLU A 748 42.91 25.39 -45.34
CA GLU A 748 42.16 25.63 -46.57
C GLU A 748 42.90 25.17 -47.84
N LYS A 749 44.23 25.30 -47.86
CA LYS A 749 45.08 25.14 -49.05
C LYS A 749 46.21 24.14 -48.88
N GLY A 750 46.59 23.83 -47.64
CA GLY A 750 47.73 22.98 -47.31
C GLY A 750 49.03 23.77 -47.16
N LEU A 751 50.16 23.06 -47.10
CA LEU A 751 51.50 23.63 -46.94
C LEU A 751 52.29 23.43 -48.23
N ASN A 752 52.85 24.50 -48.78
CA ASN A 752 53.74 24.43 -49.93
C ASN A 752 55.16 24.81 -49.48
N LEU A 753 56.05 23.83 -49.46
CA LEU A 753 57.50 24.01 -49.26
C LEU A 753 58.19 23.96 -50.62
N GLU A 754 59.45 24.41 -50.73
CA GLU A 754 60.15 24.57 -52.02
C GLU A 754 60.16 23.29 -52.90
N ASN A 755 60.07 22.10 -52.29
CA ASN A 755 60.08 20.82 -53.00
C ASN A 755 58.92 19.86 -52.63
N GLN A 756 57.95 20.31 -51.82
CA GLN A 756 56.88 19.44 -51.31
C GLN A 756 55.56 20.21 -51.17
N GLN A 757 54.47 19.63 -51.69
CA GLN A 757 53.12 20.15 -51.54
C GLN A 757 52.30 19.20 -50.66
N PHE A 758 51.85 19.71 -49.52
CA PHE A 758 51.00 19.00 -48.58
C PHE A 758 49.54 19.38 -48.81
N PRO A 759 48.59 18.43 -48.66
CA PRO A 759 47.18 18.69 -48.89
C PRO A 759 46.60 19.62 -47.80
N PRO A 760 45.44 20.26 -48.08
CA PRO A 760 44.65 20.96 -47.07
C PRO A 760 44.30 20.05 -45.89
N LEU A 761 44.42 20.55 -44.66
CA LEU A 761 44.10 19.79 -43.46
C LEU A 761 42.59 19.55 -43.30
N TYR A 762 41.74 20.47 -43.76
CA TYR A 762 40.29 20.30 -43.66
C TYR A 762 39.51 21.06 -44.75
N LYS A 763 38.99 20.33 -45.74
CA LYS A 763 38.35 20.91 -46.94
C LYS A 763 37.03 21.64 -46.67
N ASN A 764 36.32 21.30 -45.60
CA ASN A 764 34.99 21.85 -45.29
C ASN A 764 35.03 22.96 -44.23
N LEU A 765 36.20 23.57 -44.00
CA LEU A 765 36.40 24.66 -43.06
C LEU A 765 36.98 25.87 -43.78
N LYS A 766 36.37 27.04 -43.55
CA LYS A 766 36.82 28.31 -44.11
C LYS A 766 37.02 29.32 -42.98
N ILE A 767 38.19 29.94 -42.93
CA ILE A 767 38.54 30.97 -41.96
C ILE A 767 38.53 32.32 -42.65
N THR A 768 37.58 33.16 -42.27
CA THR A 768 37.40 34.51 -42.79
C THR A 768 38.32 35.50 -42.08
N THR A 769 38.89 36.41 -42.88
CA THR A 769 39.72 37.53 -42.42
C THR A 769 39.01 38.82 -42.79
N PRO A 770 39.06 39.88 -41.96
CA PRO A 770 38.50 41.19 -42.31
C PRO A 770 39.09 41.71 -43.63
N ASN A 771 38.26 42.36 -44.46
CA ASN A 771 38.65 42.80 -45.80
C ASN A 771 39.28 44.21 -45.85
N ASN A 772 39.22 45.01 -44.78
CA ASN A 772 39.61 46.43 -44.81
C ASN A 772 40.80 46.78 -43.88
N GLU A 773 41.79 47.48 -44.44
CA GLU A 773 43.00 47.95 -43.74
C GLU A 773 42.74 48.93 -42.59
N TYR A 774 41.68 49.74 -42.71
CA TYR A 774 41.29 50.77 -41.72
C TYR A 774 40.81 50.17 -40.39
N ASN A 775 40.45 48.88 -40.36
CA ASN A 775 39.92 48.19 -39.17
C ASN A 775 40.98 47.44 -38.35
N TRP A 776 42.22 47.27 -38.82
CA TRP A 776 43.23 46.49 -38.07
C TRP A 776 43.61 47.14 -36.74
N SER A 777 43.79 48.47 -36.73
CA SER A 777 44.12 49.24 -35.52
C SER A 777 42.90 49.52 -34.64
N GLN A 778 41.68 49.47 -35.19
CA GLN A 778 40.43 49.72 -34.46
C GLN A 778 39.82 48.45 -33.86
N HIS A 779 40.11 47.29 -34.43
CA HIS A 779 39.60 46.02 -33.95
C HIS A 779 40.51 45.47 -32.85
N GLU A 780 40.07 45.56 -31.60
CA GLU A 780 40.80 45.25 -30.37
C GLU A 780 41.70 44.01 -30.46
N PHE A 781 41.20 42.91 -31.04
CA PHE A 781 41.97 41.69 -31.26
C PHE A 781 43.26 41.88 -32.09
N TYR A 782 43.19 42.66 -33.18
CA TYR A 782 44.33 42.90 -34.07
C TYR A 782 45.27 43.98 -33.52
N ALA A 783 44.71 45.00 -32.86
CA ALA A 783 45.47 46.08 -32.21
C ALA A 783 46.28 45.58 -31.00
N GLN A 784 45.70 44.71 -30.15
CA GLN A 784 46.43 44.07 -29.06
C GLN A 784 47.52 43.11 -29.57
N SER A 785 47.34 42.54 -30.76
CA SER A 785 48.31 41.62 -31.33
C SER A 785 49.49 42.30 -32.03
N SER A 786 49.37 43.57 -32.43
CA SER A 786 50.43 44.28 -33.17
C SER A 786 51.56 44.82 -32.30
N ASP A 787 51.32 45.11 -31.01
CA ASP A 787 52.31 45.80 -30.15
C ASP A 787 52.84 44.98 -28.96
N THR A 788 52.18 43.88 -28.53
CA THR A 788 52.55 43.22 -27.24
C THR A 788 52.59 41.68 -27.24
N ASN A 789 52.06 40.99 -28.26
CA ASN A 789 52.00 39.51 -28.31
C ASN A 789 52.87 38.90 -29.40
N TYR A 790 54.20 39.02 -29.24
CA TYR A 790 55.19 38.34 -30.07
C TYR A 790 56.28 37.70 -29.23
N PHE A 791 56.92 36.67 -29.80
CA PHE A 791 58.10 36.03 -29.24
C PHE A 791 59.31 36.33 -30.11
N THR A 792 60.45 36.55 -29.47
CA THR A 792 61.69 36.90 -30.16
C THR A 792 62.67 35.74 -30.01
N PHE A 793 63.19 35.25 -31.13
CA PHE A 793 64.15 34.15 -31.17
C PHE A 793 65.43 34.61 -31.86
N ASP A 794 66.57 34.52 -31.18
CA ASP A 794 67.86 34.79 -31.79
C ASP A 794 68.32 33.60 -32.63
N LEU A 795 68.23 33.73 -33.95
CA LEU A 795 68.53 32.64 -34.88
C LEU A 795 70.03 32.31 -34.97
N ASN A 796 70.91 33.12 -34.37
CA ASN A 796 72.34 32.86 -34.32
C ASN A 796 72.76 31.96 -33.17
N SER A 797 72.02 32.03 -32.05
CA SER A 797 72.34 31.29 -30.83
C SER A 797 71.55 30.00 -30.69
N LEU A 798 70.55 29.78 -31.53
CA LEU A 798 69.71 28.59 -31.53
C LEU A 798 70.06 27.66 -32.69
N SER A 799 70.19 26.37 -32.39
CA SER A 799 70.09 25.30 -33.40
C SER A 799 68.69 25.25 -34.01
N GLU A 800 68.52 24.53 -35.12
CA GLU A 800 67.22 24.34 -35.75
C GLU A 800 66.19 23.75 -34.77
N ASP A 801 66.57 22.69 -34.05
CA ASP A 801 65.68 22.03 -33.09
C ASP A 801 65.34 22.93 -31.89
N GLU A 802 66.29 23.72 -31.38
CA GLU A 802 66.04 24.67 -30.30
C GLU A 802 65.12 25.81 -30.76
N PHE A 803 65.31 26.31 -31.99
CA PHE A 803 64.45 27.32 -32.60
C PHE A 803 63.02 26.81 -32.74
N VAL A 804 62.85 25.63 -33.35
CA VAL A 804 61.56 25.00 -33.59
C VAL A 804 60.87 24.68 -32.27
N SER A 805 61.57 24.05 -31.32
CA SER A 805 61.01 23.72 -30.00
C SER A 805 60.60 24.97 -29.24
N SER A 806 61.39 26.06 -29.31
CA SER A 806 61.07 27.31 -28.62
C SER A 806 59.90 28.06 -29.28
N ALA A 807 59.78 28.00 -30.60
CA ALA A 807 58.65 28.58 -31.32
C ALA A 807 57.34 27.80 -31.05
N LEU A 808 57.41 26.47 -31.06
CA LEU A 808 56.28 25.59 -30.74
C LEU A 808 55.86 25.66 -29.26
N SER A 809 56.80 25.80 -28.31
CA SER A 809 56.44 25.99 -26.89
C SER A 809 55.65 27.27 -26.62
N ASN A 810 55.84 28.28 -27.49
CA ASN A 810 55.22 29.59 -27.37
C ASN A 810 53.85 29.67 -28.08
N LEU A 811 53.47 28.63 -28.83
CA LEU A 811 52.22 28.58 -29.55
C LEU A 811 50.99 28.51 -28.66
N VAL A 812 51.09 27.80 -27.54
CA VAL A 812 49.91 27.52 -26.71
C VAL A 812 49.89 28.36 -25.44
N TYR A 813 48.86 29.19 -25.29
CA TYR A 813 48.58 29.97 -24.07
C TYR A 813 48.28 29.02 -22.92
N ASP A 814 48.93 28.99 -21.76
CA ASP A 814 48.58 28.03 -20.67
C ASP A 814 48.11 28.69 -19.36
N GLY A 815 47.88 30.01 -19.39
CA GLY A 815 47.51 30.83 -18.24
C GLY A 815 48.66 31.08 -17.26
N LEU A 816 49.32 30.02 -16.78
CA LEU A 816 50.25 30.11 -15.65
C LEU A 816 51.74 30.15 -16.03
N ASN A 817 52.18 29.38 -17.04
CA ASN A 817 53.57 29.31 -17.49
C ASN A 817 53.83 30.04 -18.81
N ASN A 818 52.80 30.20 -19.66
CA ASN A 818 52.81 30.90 -20.92
C ASN A 818 51.51 31.71 -21.10
N PRO A 819 51.32 32.82 -20.36
CA PRO A 819 50.17 33.71 -20.52
C PRO A 819 50.17 34.50 -21.84
N ARG A 820 51.22 34.37 -22.66
CA ARG A 820 51.36 35.07 -23.95
C ARG A 820 51.19 34.17 -25.17
N GLY A 821 50.88 32.89 -24.96
CA GLY A 821 50.73 31.96 -26.07
C GLY A 821 49.62 32.35 -27.04
N PHE A 822 49.74 31.89 -28.27
CA PHE A 822 48.93 32.35 -29.40
C PHE A 822 47.54 31.73 -29.46
N VAL A 823 47.40 30.47 -29.07
CA VAL A 823 46.12 29.77 -29.16
C VAL A 823 45.73 29.13 -27.85
N THR A 824 44.42 29.05 -27.62
CA THR A 824 43.86 28.45 -26.42
C THR A 824 43.26 27.07 -26.66
N TRP A 825 43.13 26.61 -27.91
CA TRP A 825 42.49 25.32 -28.23
C TRP A 825 43.29 24.08 -27.84
N PHE A 826 44.58 24.22 -27.50
CA PHE A 826 45.41 23.17 -26.88
C PHE A 826 45.44 23.24 -25.35
N VAL A 827 44.99 24.36 -24.77
CA VAL A 827 44.56 24.32 -23.38
C VAL A 827 43.23 23.62 -23.44
N ASP A 828 43.13 22.53 -22.74
CA ASP A 828 41.85 22.18 -22.20
C ASP A 828 41.49 23.22 -21.12
N LEU A 829 41.15 24.44 -21.57
CA LEU A 829 40.08 25.20 -20.93
C LEU A 829 38.78 24.39 -20.94
N SER A 830 38.78 23.28 -21.67
CA SER A 830 37.93 22.12 -21.50
C SER A 830 37.97 21.46 -20.13
N PHE A 831 38.92 21.72 -19.24
CA PHE A 831 38.64 21.44 -17.83
C PHE A 831 37.50 22.32 -17.26
N ASN A 832 37.33 23.54 -17.79
CA ASN A 832 36.20 24.44 -17.51
C ASN A 832 35.06 24.32 -18.54
N THR A 833 35.32 23.90 -19.79
CA THR A 833 34.31 23.68 -20.84
C THR A 833 33.72 22.27 -20.85
N TYR A 834 34.44 21.24 -20.40
CA TYR A 834 33.89 20.02 -19.79
C TYR A 834 33.58 20.34 -18.34
N ASN A 835 32.59 21.22 -18.19
CA ASN A 835 32.03 21.52 -16.90
C ASN A 835 31.75 20.18 -16.20
N PRO A 836 32.28 19.92 -14.99
CA PRO A 836 31.88 18.77 -14.20
C PRO A 836 30.35 18.62 -14.17
N PHE A 837 29.62 19.75 -14.23
CA PHE A 837 28.17 19.76 -14.40
C PHE A 837 27.66 19.09 -15.69
N THR A 838 28.31 19.20 -16.86
CA THR A 838 27.88 18.52 -18.10
C THR A 838 27.99 17.01 -17.98
N LEU A 839 29.16 16.54 -17.52
CA LEU A 839 29.46 15.12 -17.36
C LEU A 839 28.61 14.52 -16.25
N ASN A 840 28.42 15.26 -15.16
CA ASN A 840 27.51 14.89 -14.08
C ASN A 840 26.06 14.80 -14.57
N SER A 841 25.56 15.82 -15.26
CA SER A 841 24.22 15.82 -15.85
C SER A 841 23.99 14.68 -16.84
N ARG A 842 24.97 14.42 -17.72
CA ARG A 842 24.94 13.27 -18.64
C ARG A 842 24.94 11.94 -17.87
N SER A 843 25.83 11.78 -16.89
CA SER A 843 25.94 10.57 -16.07
C SER A 843 24.66 10.32 -15.28
N ARG A 844 24.07 11.37 -14.68
CA ARG A 844 22.77 11.32 -13.99
C ARG A 844 21.65 10.94 -14.94
N THR A 845 21.61 11.52 -16.13
CA THR A 845 20.58 11.19 -17.13
C THR A 845 20.68 9.73 -17.57
N MET A 846 21.90 9.24 -17.81
CA MET A 846 22.14 7.83 -18.13
C MET A 846 21.85 6.90 -16.96
N ALA A 847 22.16 7.31 -15.73
CA ALA A 847 21.75 6.60 -14.53
C ALA A 847 20.22 6.52 -14.43
N SER A 848 19.51 7.63 -14.64
CA SER A 848 18.04 7.66 -14.62
C SER A 848 17.43 6.79 -15.71
N LEU A 849 18.02 6.75 -16.91
CA LEU A 849 17.63 5.81 -17.96
C LEU A 849 17.86 4.36 -17.54
N TYR A 850 19.02 4.03 -16.97
CA TYR A 850 19.31 2.69 -16.47
C TYR A 850 18.32 2.26 -15.37
N LYS A 851 17.97 3.18 -14.47
CA LYS A 851 16.98 2.94 -13.40
C LYS A 851 15.56 2.68 -13.92
N LEU A 852 15.27 2.95 -15.20
CA LEU A 852 14.00 2.52 -15.79
C LEU A 852 13.93 0.98 -15.94
N GLY A 853 15.08 0.29 -15.99
CA GLY A 853 15.17 -1.13 -16.29
C GLY A 853 14.81 -1.40 -17.74
N LYS A 854 13.97 -2.41 -17.99
CA LYS A 854 13.43 -2.67 -19.33
C LYS A 854 12.34 -1.65 -19.67
N PHE A 855 12.47 -0.99 -20.82
CA PHE A 855 11.49 -0.03 -21.31
C PHE A 855 11.19 -0.23 -22.80
N GLU A 856 10.05 0.26 -23.25
CA GLU A 856 9.66 0.19 -24.66
C GLU A 856 10.00 1.49 -25.41
N ILE A 857 10.57 1.37 -26.60
CA ILE A 857 10.65 2.45 -27.60
C ILE A 857 9.96 2.02 -28.91
N TYR A 858 9.68 2.97 -29.79
CA TYR A 858 9.26 2.66 -31.16
C TYR A 858 10.48 2.33 -32.01
N GLU A 859 10.34 1.31 -32.86
CA GLU A 859 11.38 0.94 -33.83
C GLU A 859 11.67 2.09 -34.82
N LYS A 860 10.63 2.84 -35.20
CA LYS A 860 10.74 3.99 -36.10
C LYS A 860 10.44 5.28 -35.37
N GLU A 861 11.33 6.27 -35.52
CA GLU A 861 11.19 7.56 -34.84
C GLU A 861 9.88 8.28 -35.18
N GLU A 862 9.42 8.24 -36.44
CA GLU A 862 8.18 8.87 -36.91
C GLU A 862 6.93 8.45 -36.11
N CYS A 863 6.97 7.28 -35.47
CA CYS A 863 5.90 6.77 -34.64
C CYS A 863 5.75 7.51 -33.31
N SER A 864 6.83 8.10 -32.79
CA SER A 864 6.79 8.93 -31.59
C SER A 864 6.03 10.24 -31.79
N LEU A 865 5.90 10.69 -33.05
CA LEU A 865 5.24 11.94 -33.42
C LEU A 865 3.76 11.73 -33.81
N LYS A 866 3.29 10.49 -33.91
CA LYS A 866 1.88 10.17 -34.19
C LYS A 866 1.08 10.21 -32.90
N ASN A 867 -0.12 10.77 -32.92
CA ASN A 867 -0.98 10.92 -31.72
C ASN A 867 -1.33 9.62 -30.96
N THR A 868 -1.26 8.45 -31.59
CA THR A 868 -1.75 7.19 -30.99
C THR A 868 -0.79 6.01 -31.10
N GLY A 869 0.35 6.15 -31.80
CA GLY A 869 1.29 5.04 -32.06
C GLY A 869 0.66 3.84 -32.78
N LYS A 870 -0.58 3.95 -33.30
CA LYS A 870 -1.28 2.83 -33.91
C LYS A 870 -0.56 2.37 -35.18
N GLY A 871 -0.31 1.06 -35.28
CA GLY A 871 0.45 0.45 -36.37
C GLY A 871 1.97 0.63 -36.27
N CYS A 872 2.47 1.08 -35.11
CA CYS A 872 3.90 1.20 -34.86
C CYS A 872 4.43 0.01 -34.07
N GLN A 873 5.52 -0.56 -34.55
CA GLN A 873 6.22 -1.63 -33.86
C GLN A 873 6.99 -1.05 -32.66
N LYS A 874 6.83 -1.71 -31.52
CA LYS A 874 7.58 -1.42 -30.31
C LYS A 874 8.71 -2.44 -30.15
N ILE A 875 9.83 -1.99 -29.60
CA ILE A 875 10.94 -2.83 -29.21
C ILE A 875 11.26 -2.59 -27.74
N THR A 876 11.50 -3.67 -27.01
CA THR A 876 11.97 -3.58 -25.63
C THR A 876 13.46 -3.34 -25.64
N MET A 877 13.89 -2.25 -25.01
CA MET A 877 15.28 -1.96 -24.73
C MET A 877 15.60 -2.23 -23.28
N ASP A 878 16.85 -2.58 -23.05
CA ASP A 878 17.48 -2.70 -21.74
C ASP A 878 18.84 -2.01 -21.88
N LEU A 879 19.21 -1.18 -20.90
CA LEU A 879 20.52 -0.53 -20.87
C LEU A 879 21.42 -1.38 -19.98
N PRO A 880 22.24 -2.28 -20.55
CA PRO A 880 23.15 -3.07 -19.74
C PRO A 880 24.13 -2.16 -19.00
N VAL A 881 24.61 -2.63 -17.84
CA VAL A 881 25.68 -1.95 -17.09
C VAL A 881 26.90 -1.64 -17.98
N THR A 882 27.15 -2.45 -19.00
CA THR A 882 28.22 -2.22 -19.99
C THR A 882 28.05 -0.91 -20.76
N ASP A 883 26.83 -0.47 -21.05
CA ASP A 883 26.57 0.79 -21.75
C ASP A 883 26.83 1.99 -20.84
N LEU A 884 26.54 1.85 -19.54
CA LEU A 884 26.95 2.84 -18.53
C LEU A 884 28.47 2.90 -18.39
N LEU A 885 29.13 1.74 -18.37
CA LEU A 885 30.60 1.65 -18.29
C LEU A 885 31.27 2.20 -19.54
N LYS A 886 30.64 2.05 -20.70
CA LYS A 886 31.11 2.63 -21.96
C LYS A 886 31.28 4.15 -21.85
N ILE A 887 30.44 4.85 -21.07
CA ILE A 887 30.64 6.28 -20.80
C ILE A 887 31.98 6.53 -20.09
N GLY A 888 32.31 5.70 -19.10
CA GLY A 888 33.59 5.75 -18.40
C GLY A 888 34.77 5.38 -19.31
N TYR A 889 34.61 4.40 -20.20
CA TYR A 889 35.63 4.04 -21.19
C TYR A 889 35.82 5.10 -22.27
N ASP A 890 34.73 5.66 -22.80
CA ASP A 890 34.76 6.74 -23.79
C ASP A 890 35.37 7.99 -23.15
N LEU A 891 35.09 8.27 -21.87
CA LEU A 891 35.74 9.34 -21.10
C LEU A 891 37.22 9.04 -20.86
N LYS A 892 37.58 7.79 -20.57
CA LYS A 892 38.97 7.36 -20.42
C LYS A 892 39.74 7.52 -21.73
N GLU A 893 39.20 7.03 -22.85
CA GLU A 893 39.78 7.19 -24.19
C GLU A 893 39.88 8.67 -24.57
N PHE A 894 38.87 9.45 -24.18
CA PHE A 894 38.82 10.89 -24.36
C PHE A 894 39.94 11.61 -23.58
N LEU A 895 40.11 11.29 -22.30
CA LEU A 895 41.12 11.90 -21.42
C LEU A 895 42.53 11.34 -21.68
N HIS A 896 42.65 10.16 -22.28
CA HIS A 896 43.93 9.50 -22.51
C HIS A 896 44.78 10.26 -23.54
N ILE A 897 45.98 10.65 -23.11
CA ILE A 897 47.07 11.05 -24.01
C ILE A 897 47.68 9.77 -24.55
N ASN A 898 47.48 9.49 -25.84
CA ASN A 898 48.11 8.32 -26.45
C ASN A 898 49.60 8.56 -26.76
N ASP A 899 50.33 7.50 -27.12
CA ASP A 899 51.77 7.55 -27.40
C ASP A 899 52.15 8.45 -28.59
N GLN A 900 51.20 8.76 -29.48
CA GLN A 900 51.41 9.68 -30.61
C GLN A 900 51.26 11.15 -30.21
N GLU A 901 50.46 11.42 -29.18
CA GLU A 901 50.18 12.76 -28.66
C GLU A 901 51.24 13.23 -27.67
N ALA A 902 51.77 12.33 -26.83
CA ALA A 902 52.76 12.68 -25.83
C ALA A 902 54.00 13.40 -26.41
N PRO A 903 54.60 12.97 -27.54
CA PRO A 903 55.71 13.69 -28.18
C PRO A 903 55.32 15.08 -28.67
N ILE A 904 54.13 15.23 -29.25
CA ILE A 904 53.63 16.53 -29.76
C ILE A 904 53.38 17.49 -28.60
N LEU A 905 52.81 17.01 -27.49
CA LEU A 905 52.59 17.80 -26.28
C LEU A 905 53.90 18.24 -25.62
N ARG A 906 54.92 17.37 -25.61
CA ARG A 906 56.27 17.75 -25.17
C ARG A 906 56.86 18.86 -26.05
N LYS A 907 56.69 18.80 -27.37
CA LYS A 907 57.17 19.83 -28.32
C LYS A 907 56.57 21.22 -28.06
N VAL A 908 55.30 21.28 -27.63
CA VAL A 908 54.65 22.55 -27.26
C VAL A 908 54.78 22.90 -25.77
N ASN A 909 55.73 22.28 -25.06
CA ASN A 909 56.02 22.48 -23.64
C ASN A 909 54.79 22.28 -22.72
N ARG A 910 53.98 21.25 -23.01
CA ARG A 910 52.77 20.89 -22.28
C ARG A 910 52.91 19.62 -21.44
N ASN A 911 53.91 19.61 -20.57
CA ASN A 911 54.05 18.52 -19.59
C ASN A 911 52.88 18.48 -18.57
N ARG A 912 52.27 19.65 -18.32
CA ARG A 912 51.16 19.85 -17.37
C ARG A 912 49.85 19.15 -17.77
N ARG A 913 49.64 18.78 -19.04
CA ARG A 913 48.41 18.08 -19.46
C ARG A 913 48.31 16.67 -18.84
N ILE A 914 49.45 16.08 -18.48
CA ILE A 914 49.53 14.83 -17.71
C ILE A 914 49.06 15.06 -16.26
N ASP A 915 49.47 16.18 -15.66
CA ASP A 915 49.02 16.58 -14.32
C ASP A 915 47.55 17.01 -14.31
N ASP A 916 47.07 17.68 -15.36
CA ASP A 916 45.66 18.05 -15.54
C ASP A 916 44.80 16.82 -15.84
N PHE A 917 45.34 15.81 -16.54
CA PHE A 917 44.72 14.48 -16.67
C PHE A 917 44.62 13.80 -15.31
N ASN A 918 45.71 13.78 -14.53
CA ASN A 918 45.70 13.22 -13.19
C ASN A 918 44.78 14.00 -12.24
N LEU A 919 44.69 15.33 -12.38
CA LEU A 919 43.80 16.20 -11.62
C LEU A 919 42.34 16.02 -12.04
N ALA A 920 42.03 15.97 -13.33
CA ALA A 920 40.70 15.69 -13.85
C ALA A 920 40.25 14.28 -13.49
N PHE A 921 41.14 13.30 -13.61
CA PHE A 921 40.92 11.95 -13.12
C PHE A 921 40.71 11.96 -11.61
N SER A 922 41.45 12.75 -10.82
CA SER A 922 41.27 12.91 -9.37
C SER A 922 39.95 13.61 -8.98
N ILE A 923 39.45 14.50 -9.83
CA ILE A 923 38.20 15.26 -9.62
C ILE A 923 37.00 14.41 -10.03
N VAL A 924 37.07 13.71 -11.16
CA VAL A 924 36.08 12.70 -11.58
C VAL A 924 36.24 11.40 -10.77
N HIS A 925 37.32 11.26 -10.00
CA HIS A 925 37.59 10.08 -9.20
C HIS A 925 36.50 9.90 -8.14
N PRO A 926 36.09 8.64 -7.88
CA PRO A 926 35.10 8.31 -6.86
C PRO A 926 35.41 8.84 -5.44
N MET A 927 36.65 9.30 -5.18
CA MET A 927 37.09 9.77 -3.86
C MET A 927 37.25 11.29 -3.73
N SER A 928 36.79 12.10 -4.69
CA SER A 928 36.83 13.55 -4.52
C SER A 928 35.69 14.05 -3.61
N ASN A 929 36.01 14.90 -2.63
CA ASN A 929 35.08 15.43 -1.62
C ASN A 929 34.01 16.41 -2.17
N ARG A 930 33.74 16.43 -3.49
CA ARG A 930 32.74 17.33 -4.10
C ARG A 930 31.43 16.58 -4.36
N LEU A 931 30.32 17.09 -3.83
CA LEU A 931 28.93 16.59 -4.00
C LEU A 931 28.53 16.36 -5.47
N GLU A 932 29.18 17.06 -6.39
CA GLU A 932 28.94 17.00 -7.84
C GLU A 932 29.48 15.70 -8.47
N ASN A 933 30.45 15.03 -7.84
CA ASN A 933 31.12 13.84 -8.38
C ASN A 933 30.52 12.52 -7.86
N TRP A 934 29.42 12.62 -7.12
CA TRP A 934 28.72 11.49 -6.54
C TRP A 934 27.94 10.69 -7.59
N GLY A 935 27.80 11.20 -8.83
CA GLY A 935 27.08 10.51 -9.90
C GLY A 935 27.59 9.11 -10.22
N ILE A 936 28.90 8.83 -10.10
CA ILE A 936 29.50 7.48 -10.27
C ILE A 936 29.28 6.60 -9.04
N PHE A 937 29.27 7.17 -7.84
CA PHE A 937 28.96 6.42 -6.61
C PHE A 937 27.46 6.13 -6.50
N ASP A 938 26.61 7.06 -6.87
CA ASP A 938 25.18 6.84 -7.13
C ASP A 938 25.03 5.76 -8.20
N LEU A 939 25.78 5.81 -9.31
CA LEU A 939 25.73 4.79 -10.37
C LEU A 939 26.04 3.38 -9.82
N LEU A 940 27.12 3.23 -9.04
CA LEU A 940 27.52 1.95 -8.43
C LEU A 940 26.57 1.52 -7.30
N TYR A 941 26.15 2.47 -6.45
CA TYR A 941 25.21 2.26 -5.35
C TYR A 941 23.84 1.82 -5.89
N TYR A 942 23.30 2.50 -6.90
CA TYR A 942 22.02 2.16 -7.53
C TYR A 942 22.11 0.89 -8.38
N ALA A 943 23.21 0.64 -9.10
CA ALA A 943 23.44 -0.62 -9.79
C ALA A 943 23.48 -1.83 -8.83
N LEU A 944 23.92 -1.62 -7.57
CA LEU A 944 23.97 -2.65 -6.53
C LEU A 944 22.68 -2.75 -5.67
N LYS A 945 21.92 -1.65 -5.53
CA LYS A 945 20.77 -1.51 -4.62
C LYS A 945 19.40 -1.69 -5.30
N GLU A 946 19.15 -1.03 -6.43
CA GLU A 946 17.79 -0.86 -6.94
C GLU A 946 17.15 -2.07 -7.63
N PRO A 947 17.88 -2.98 -8.30
CA PRO A 947 17.27 -4.20 -8.84
C PRO A 947 16.54 -5.03 -7.78
N LEU A 948 16.89 -4.91 -6.49
CA LEU A 948 16.14 -5.58 -5.44
C LEU A 948 14.83 -4.87 -5.07
N LEU A 949 14.82 -3.56 -4.91
CA LEU A 949 13.66 -2.88 -4.34
C LEU A 949 12.47 -2.83 -5.30
N ASP A 950 12.72 -2.72 -6.60
CA ASP A 950 11.66 -2.68 -7.61
C ASP A 950 11.03 -4.07 -7.86
N ASP A 951 11.84 -5.15 -7.82
CA ASP A 951 11.36 -6.53 -8.01
C ASP A 951 10.83 -7.17 -6.71
N TYR A 952 11.37 -6.82 -5.54
CA TYR A 952 10.75 -7.21 -4.25
C TYR A 952 9.42 -6.49 -4.01
N ALA A 953 9.22 -5.33 -4.61
CA ALA A 953 7.94 -4.66 -4.52
C ALA A 953 6.86 -5.41 -5.31
N THR A 954 7.18 -6.33 -6.24
CA THR A 954 6.15 -7.14 -6.91
C THR A 954 5.56 -8.19 -5.96
N PHE A 955 4.22 -8.27 -5.91
CA PHE A 955 3.47 -9.12 -4.97
C PHE A 955 4.04 -10.55 -4.87
N PRO A 956 4.07 -11.16 -3.66
CA PRO A 956 4.84 -12.38 -3.38
C PRO A 956 4.54 -13.62 -4.24
N TRP A 957 3.37 -13.70 -4.90
CA TRP A 957 3.02 -14.86 -5.73
C TRP A 957 3.51 -14.79 -7.19
N LEU A 958 4.23 -13.73 -7.59
CA LEU A 958 4.76 -13.55 -8.96
C LEU A 958 6.27 -13.78 -9.08
N ILE A 959 6.98 -14.01 -7.99
CA ILE A 959 8.44 -14.18 -7.99
C ILE A 959 8.77 -15.62 -8.44
N LYS A 960 9.36 -15.76 -9.63
CA LYS A 960 9.96 -17.02 -10.09
C LYS A 960 11.43 -17.07 -9.65
N ASP A 961 11.91 -18.25 -9.22
CA ASP A 961 13.31 -18.49 -8.76
C ASP A 961 14.39 -18.08 -9.78
N GLU A 962 14.05 -18.02 -11.06
CA GLU A 962 14.95 -17.57 -12.13
C GLU A 962 15.33 -16.08 -12.00
N ASN A 963 14.43 -15.23 -11.48
CA ASN A 963 14.71 -13.80 -11.29
C ASN A 963 15.72 -13.56 -10.15
N VAL A 964 15.64 -14.38 -9.08
CA VAL A 964 16.59 -14.30 -7.95
C VAL A 964 18.01 -14.66 -8.40
N ASN A 965 18.15 -15.69 -9.24
CA ASN A 965 19.45 -16.09 -9.79
C ASN A 965 20.01 -15.06 -10.78
N PHE A 966 19.17 -14.46 -11.64
CA PHE A 966 19.58 -13.40 -12.55
C PHE A 966 20.12 -12.16 -11.83
N VAL A 967 19.44 -11.72 -10.77
CA VAL A 967 19.88 -10.59 -9.93
C VAL A 967 21.19 -10.90 -9.19
N ARG A 968 21.38 -12.15 -8.75
CA ARG A 968 22.64 -12.61 -8.14
C ARG A 968 23.81 -12.54 -9.12
N ASP A 969 23.61 -12.96 -10.36
CA ASP A 969 24.67 -13.00 -11.36
C ASP A 969 25.07 -11.59 -11.84
N ILE A 970 24.11 -10.65 -11.91
CA ILE A 970 24.39 -9.21 -12.13
C ILE A 970 25.24 -8.64 -10.98
N ARG A 971 24.90 -8.99 -9.73
CA ARG A 971 25.67 -8.55 -8.54
C ARG A 971 27.09 -9.05 -8.56
N MET A 972 27.29 -10.34 -8.84
CA MET A 972 28.63 -10.92 -8.96
C MET A 972 29.41 -10.27 -10.10
N GLY A 973 28.79 -10.04 -11.26
CA GLY A 973 29.43 -9.34 -12.37
C GLY A 973 29.84 -7.90 -12.05
N ALA A 974 28.97 -7.14 -11.37
CA ALA A 974 29.29 -5.77 -10.94
C ALA A 974 30.40 -5.75 -9.87
N LEU A 975 30.37 -6.69 -8.92
CA LEU A 975 31.38 -6.80 -7.86
C LEU A 975 32.74 -7.24 -8.41
N ASP A 976 32.77 -8.27 -9.26
CA ASP A 976 33.98 -8.79 -9.89
C ASP A 976 34.60 -7.74 -10.81
N MET A 977 33.77 -6.94 -11.50
CA MET A 977 34.24 -5.87 -12.36
C MET A 977 34.72 -4.63 -11.59
N ALA A 978 34.06 -4.25 -10.48
CA ALA A 978 34.56 -3.22 -9.57
C ALA A 978 35.91 -3.66 -8.94
N THR A 979 36.01 -4.93 -8.57
CA THR A 979 37.23 -5.54 -8.05
C THR A 979 38.32 -5.63 -9.11
N SER A 980 37.98 -5.96 -10.35
CA SER A 980 38.92 -5.99 -11.48
C SER A 980 39.38 -4.58 -11.85
N TYR A 981 38.49 -3.59 -11.87
CA TYR A 981 38.83 -2.19 -12.09
C TYR A 981 39.80 -1.69 -11.02
N TRP A 982 39.54 -2.02 -9.75
CA TRP A 982 40.41 -1.71 -8.61
C TRP A 982 41.79 -2.39 -8.73
N ASN A 983 41.82 -3.69 -9.02
CA ASN A 983 43.07 -4.47 -9.14
C ASN A 983 43.93 -4.06 -10.34
N THR A 984 43.30 -3.69 -11.47
CA THR A 984 44.04 -3.25 -12.68
C THR A 984 44.77 -1.93 -12.46
N GLN A 985 44.29 -1.09 -11.53
CA GLN A 985 44.93 0.18 -11.17
C GLN A 985 46.06 0.01 -10.14
N ASN A 986 45.91 -0.91 -9.18
CA ASN A 986 46.94 -1.19 -8.18
C ASN A 986 48.19 -1.88 -8.76
N THR A 987 48.08 -2.62 -9.86
CA THR A 987 49.24 -3.28 -10.50
C THR A 987 50.19 -2.34 -11.26
N ARG A 988 49.83 -1.06 -11.46
CA ARG A 988 50.66 -0.11 -12.22
C ARG A 988 51.54 0.83 -11.39
N GLY A 989 51.55 0.72 -10.06
CA GLY A 989 52.61 1.32 -9.22
C GLY A 989 52.78 2.85 -9.32
N GLU A 990 51.81 3.58 -9.88
CA GLU A 990 51.87 5.04 -10.04
C GLU A 990 50.64 5.67 -9.39
N PHE A 991 50.55 5.64 -8.05
CA PHE A 991 49.77 6.62 -7.31
C PHE A 991 50.36 6.82 -5.90
N LEU A 992 51.15 7.89 -5.77
CA LEU A 992 51.64 8.40 -4.49
C LEU A 992 50.50 9.15 -3.78
N PHE A 993 49.76 8.45 -2.92
CA PHE A 993 49.36 8.95 -1.59
C PHE A 993 49.05 7.73 -0.73
N SER A 994 49.80 7.58 0.36
CA SER A 994 49.68 6.49 1.34
C SER A 994 48.32 6.54 2.05
N ILE A 995 47.28 5.97 1.45
CA ILE A 995 46.21 5.34 2.22
C ILE A 995 46.87 4.10 2.82
N SER A 996 47.09 4.10 4.14
CA SER A 996 47.89 3.05 4.79
C SER A 996 47.37 1.65 4.40
N ASP A 997 48.28 0.69 4.19
CA ASP A 997 47.99 -0.73 3.98
C ASP A 997 46.99 -1.28 5.03
N THR A 998 46.91 -0.64 6.20
CA THR A 998 45.93 -0.90 7.26
C THR A 998 44.49 -0.61 6.83
N PHE A 999 44.23 0.51 6.14
CA PHE A 999 42.89 0.88 5.66
C PHE A 999 42.46 0.00 4.48
N GLU A 1000 43.40 -0.34 3.58
CA GLU A 1000 43.14 -1.25 2.46
C GLU A 1000 42.80 -2.67 2.93
N ASN A 1001 43.52 -3.16 3.95
CA ASN A 1001 43.22 -4.44 4.61
C ASN A 1001 41.93 -4.39 5.43
N LEU A 1002 41.67 -3.30 6.15
CA LEU A 1002 40.44 -3.11 6.93
C LEU A 1002 39.21 -3.03 6.03
N LEU A 1003 39.25 -2.29 4.91
CA LEU A 1003 38.12 -2.17 4.00
C LEU A 1003 37.86 -3.49 3.27
N SER A 1004 38.90 -4.16 2.79
CA SER A 1004 38.80 -5.47 2.12
C SER A 1004 38.32 -6.57 3.06
N GLN A 1005 38.83 -6.63 4.30
CA GLN A 1005 38.36 -7.59 5.29
C GLN A 1005 36.93 -7.28 5.74
N LYS A 1006 36.59 -6.01 5.98
CA LYS A 1006 35.27 -5.63 6.50
C LYS A 1006 34.17 -5.69 5.43
N TYR A 1007 34.46 -5.40 4.16
CA TYR A 1007 33.52 -5.69 3.06
C TYR A 1007 33.33 -7.18 2.85
N LYS A 1008 34.40 -7.98 2.92
CA LYS A 1008 34.30 -9.44 2.87
C LYS A 1008 33.53 -9.98 4.07
N GLU A 1009 33.71 -9.42 5.25
CA GLU A 1009 33.01 -9.82 6.48
C GLU A 1009 31.53 -9.42 6.45
N ILE A 1010 31.19 -8.22 5.96
CA ILE A 1010 29.80 -7.79 5.74
C ILE A 1010 29.13 -8.67 4.67
N ALA A 1011 29.77 -8.86 3.52
CA ALA A 1011 29.24 -9.73 2.46
C ALA A 1011 29.10 -11.18 2.93
N TRP A 1012 30.07 -11.70 3.69
CA TRP A 1012 30.04 -13.06 4.23
C TRP A 1012 28.99 -13.22 5.34
N ASN A 1013 28.80 -12.22 6.20
CA ASN A 1013 27.76 -12.22 7.22
C ASN A 1013 26.37 -12.11 6.60
N GLU A 1014 26.17 -11.30 5.56
CA GLU A 1014 24.90 -11.22 4.84
C GLU A 1014 24.61 -12.51 4.05
N ILE A 1015 25.61 -13.10 3.39
CA ILE A 1015 25.48 -14.41 2.76
C ILE A 1015 25.13 -15.49 3.80
N ASN A 1016 25.70 -15.44 5.00
CA ASN A 1016 25.37 -16.39 6.07
C ASN A 1016 24.00 -16.13 6.70
N LYS A 1017 23.54 -14.87 6.82
CA LYS A 1017 22.17 -14.55 7.27
C LYS A 1017 21.13 -15.03 6.25
N ILE A 1018 21.36 -14.81 4.96
CA ILE A 1018 20.52 -15.32 3.87
C ILE A 1018 20.50 -16.85 3.91
N ARG A 1019 21.67 -17.51 4.00
CA ARG A 1019 21.73 -18.98 4.12
C ARG A 1019 21.08 -19.54 5.38
N ASN A 1020 21.13 -18.81 6.49
CA ASN A 1020 20.49 -19.21 7.75
C ASN A 1020 18.97 -18.99 7.69
N PHE A 1021 18.51 -17.92 7.05
CA PHE A 1021 17.09 -17.69 6.76
C PHE A 1021 16.56 -18.75 5.80
N GLU A 1022 17.25 -19.02 4.69
CA GLU A 1022 16.97 -20.10 3.74
C GLU A 1022 16.88 -21.46 4.45
N LYS A 1023 17.85 -21.81 5.30
CA LYS A 1023 17.78 -23.02 6.13
C LYS A 1023 16.60 -23.03 7.10
N ALA A 1024 16.20 -21.87 7.62
CA ALA A 1024 15.09 -21.75 8.56
C ALA A 1024 13.72 -21.85 7.87
N ILE A 1025 13.62 -21.46 6.59
CA ILE A 1025 12.39 -21.54 5.78
C ILE A 1025 12.35 -22.76 4.83
N ASP A 1026 13.46 -23.49 4.70
CA ASP A 1026 13.57 -24.70 3.91
C ASP A 1026 12.57 -25.76 4.42
N PRO A 1027 11.55 -26.12 3.62
CA PRO A 1027 10.49 -27.04 4.03
C PRO A 1027 11.02 -28.44 4.37
N ASP A 1028 12.20 -28.81 3.88
CA ASP A 1028 12.82 -30.11 4.14
C ASP A 1028 13.57 -30.13 5.48
N ASN A 1029 13.94 -28.97 6.02
CA ASN A 1029 14.58 -28.82 7.33
C ASN A 1029 13.60 -28.43 8.45
N ASN A 1030 12.39 -27.94 8.12
CA ASN A 1030 11.37 -27.59 9.11
C ASN A 1030 9.94 -27.98 8.66
N PRO A 1031 9.48 -29.21 8.99
CA PRO A 1031 8.21 -29.76 8.47
C PRO A 1031 6.94 -29.03 8.96
N GLU A 1032 7.04 -28.12 9.93
CA GLU A 1032 5.92 -27.28 10.36
C GLU A 1032 5.64 -26.10 9.39
N ILE A 1033 6.67 -25.60 8.69
CA ILE A 1033 6.54 -24.50 7.71
C ILE A 1033 5.79 -24.98 6.45
N LYS A 1034 5.95 -26.25 6.08
CA LYS A 1034 5.20 -26.90 4.98
C LYS A 1034 3.68 -26.93 5.22
N LYS A 1035 3.22 -26.74 6.46
CA LYS A 1035 1.79 -26.71 6.84
C LYS A 1035 1.21 -25.31 6.96
N LEU A 1036 2.02 -24.26 6.87
CA LEU A 1036 1.66 -22.88 7.23
C LEU A 1036 1.87 -21.84 6.10
N GLN A 1037 1.91 -22.29 4.84
CA GLN A 1037 2.29 -21.45 3.68
C GLN A 1037 1.40 -20.22 3.39
N GLY A 1038 0.20 -20.11 3.98
CA GLY A 1038 -0.71 -18.98 3.77
C GLY A 1038 -0.56 -17.79 4.75
N PRO A 1039 -0.52 -18.00 6.08
CA PRO A 1039 -0.53 -16.90 7.05
C PRO A 1039 0.85 -16.27 7.34
N ILE A 1040 1.95 -16.98 7.04
CA ILE A 1040 3.31 -16.56 7.39
C ILE A 1040 3.80 -15.39 6.51
N HIS A 1041 3.35 -15.28 5.25
CA HIS A 1041 3.79 -14.20 4.37
C HIS A 1041 3.50 -12.80 4.94
N TYR A 1042 2.32 -12.62 5.55
CA TYR A 1042 1.92 -11.33 6.13
C TYR A 1042 2.69 -10.95 7.41
N GLU A 1043 3.10 -11.91 8.24
CA GLU A 1043 3.90 -11.65 9.46
C GLU A 1043 5.40 -11.51 9.15
N ILE A 1044 5.92 -12.25 8.14
CA ILE A 1044 7.28 -12.04 7.63
C ILE A 1044 7.40 -10.65 7.01
N ASP A 1045 6.42 -10.22 6.20
CA ASP A 1045 6.42 -8.88 5.59
C ASP A 1045 6.40 -7.77 6.65
N LYS A 1046 5.69 -7.99 7.77
CA LYS A 1046 5.63 -7.04 8.89
C LYS A 1046 6.92 -6.99 9.74
N ILE A 1047 7.67 -8.09 9.79
CA ILE A 1047 8.99 -8.15 10.45
C ILE A 1047 10.07 -7.56 9.53
N VAL A 1048 9.99 -7.81 8.22
CA VAL A 1048 10.91 -7.30 7.20
C VAL A 1048 10.69 -5.80 6.93
N GLU A 1049 9.46 -5.29 7.03
CA GLU A 1049 9.18 -3.84 6.95
C GLU A 1049 9.63 -3.07 8.19
N LYS A 1050 9.86 -3.73 9.34
CA LYS A 1050 9.95 -3.02 10.62
C LYS A 1050 11.19 -3.25 11.46
N ASP A 1051 12.07 -4.18 11.14
CA ASP A 1051 13.39 -4.21 11.79
C ASP A 1051 14.40 -4.99 10.95
N ILE A 1052 15.57 -4.36 10.76
CA ILE A 1052 16.80 -4.93 10.20
C ILE A 1052 16.76 -5.06 8.66
N LEU A 1053 17.20 -4.01 7.94
CA LEU A 1053 18.04 -4.16 6.72
C LEU A 1053 18.33 -2.83 6.01
N SER A 1054 17.59 -1.74 6.28
CA SER A 1054 17.91 -0.44 5.67
C SER A 1054 18.47 0.56 6.69
N GLU A 1055 17.80 0.85 7.80
CA GLU A 1055 18.19 1.97 8.67
C GLU A 1055 19.51 1.76 9.41
N THR A 1056 19.79 0.58 9.98
CA THR A 1056 21.06 0.34 10.70
C THR A 1056 22.26 0.23 9.75
N LEU A 1057 22.08 -0.40 8.58
CA LEU A 1057 23.11 -0.46 7.53
C LEU A 1057 23.33 0.93 6.92
N LEU A 1058 22.27 1.72 6.73
CA LEU A 1058 22.36 3.11 6.29
C LEU A 1058 23.02 3.97 7.36
N GLU A 1059 22.70 3.82 8.65
CA GLU A 1059 23.34 4.56 9.74
C GLU A 1059 24.80 4.16 9.93
N GLU A 1060 25.17 2.89 9.71
CA GLU A 1060 26.55 2.42 9.78
C GLU A 1060 27.37 2.82 8.55
N VAL A 1061 26.79 2.77 7.34
CA VAL A 1061 27.45 3.24 6.11
C VAL A 1061 27.54 4.76 6.11
N ASP A 1062 26.48 5.47 6.49
CA ASP A 1062 26.44 6.93 6.63
C ASP A 1062 27.28 7.38 7.85
N GLY A 1063 27.45 6.53 8.85
CA GLY A 1063 28.37 6.69 9.98
C GLY A 1063 29.83 6.48 9.58
N MET A 1064 30.13 5.48 8.74
CA MET A 1064 31.46 5.25 8.17
C MET A 1064 31.85 6.35 7.17
N ILE A 1065 30.93 6.79 6.33
CA ILE A 1065 31.11 7.93 5.42
C ILE A 1065 31.36 9.21 6.24
N ARG A 1066 30.58 9.44 7.31
CA ARG A 1066 30.80 10.58 8.23
C ARG A 1066 32.14 10.51 8.97
N ASN A 1067 32.55 9.35 9.48
CA ASN A 1067 33.85 9.19 10.14
C ASN A 1067 35.01 9.34 9.14
N PHE A 1068 34.90 8.75 7.95
CA PHE A 1068 35.86 8.93 6.88
C PHE A 1068 35.99 10.41 6.49
N HIS A 1069 34.88 11.16 6.43
CA HIS A 1069 34.87 12.61 6.21
C HIS A 1069 35.51 13.40 7.35
N GLN A 1070 35.33 12.99 8.61
CA GLN A 1070 35.95 13.65 9.76
C GLN A 1070 37.47 13.43 9.77
N GLU A 1071 37.93 12.22 9.47
CA GLU A 1071 39.35 11.89 9.39
C GLU A 1071 40.03 12.52 8.17
N THR A 1072 39.41 12.49 6.98
CA THR A 1072 39.99 13.18 5.81
C THR A 1072 40.00 14.69 5.96
N ASN A 1073 38.98 15.31 6.57
CA ASN A 1073 39.02 16.75 6.89
C ASN A 1073 40.07 17.08 7.97
N TYR A 1074 40.32 16.18 8.91
CA TYR A 1074 41.39 16.32 9.90
C TYR A 1074 42.77 16.29 9.22
N PHE A 1075 43.02 15.36 8.29
CA PHE A 1075 44.26 15.29 7.53
C PHE A 1075 44.43 16.45 6.52
N TYR A 1076 43.36 16.90 5.86
CA TYR A 1076 43.41 18.06 4.97
C TYR A 1076 43.68 19.39 5.70
N LYS A 1077 43.18 19.54 6.95
CA LYS A 1077 43.50 20.69 7.81
C LYS A 1077 44.93 20.69 8.35
N GLN A 1078 45.61 19.53 8.37
CA GLN A 1078 47.03 19.46 8.72
C GLN A 1078 47.95 19.58 7.50
N ALA A 1079 47.47 19.23 6.30
CA ALA A 1079 48.25 19.28 5.07
C ALA A 1079 48.26 20.65 4.36
N ASN A 1080 47.39 21.57 4.77
CA ASN A 1080 47.42 22.99 4.37
C ASN A 1080 47.52 23.87 5.62
N PRO A 1081 48.70 24.42 5.98
CA PRO A 1081 48.80 25.52 6.94
C PRO A 1081 48.16 26.82 6.43
#